data_AF-A0A9P3FI48-F1
#
_entry.id   AF-A0A9P3FI48-F1
#
_cell.length_a   1.000
_cell.length_b   1.000
_cell.length_c   1.000
_cell.angle_alpha   90.00
_cell.angle_beta   90.00
_cell.angle_gamma   90.00
#
_symmetry.space_group_name_H-M   'P 1'
#
loop_
_entity.id
_entity.type
_entity.pdbx_description
1 polymer ?
#
loop_
_entity_poly.entity_id
_entity_poly.type
_entity_poly.pdbx_seq_one_letter_code
_entity_poly.pdbx_strand_id
1 'polypeptide(L)'
;MAQTQANINNWPVRYPAVLTSDLQPPDYAQKDGWLKGNQGDEVMCVSRIKIVNGKQRVQVQYPRDEGGRPGRQGWVQEGNLEIGKPDGPIIGDPLRVLLGAPRYIAIDHHTIRSKTGAGLLFDTVLGLLTIWHANLRALPKVPQYLQGAWIHTPQARQDMARKFCEGVRAVNPRLLDLLNSGNFSLDDIASRAPIVYTGSPNGGKTGMYMNIAKDFREEPARQPELYMGKTMNSFGARYDQHLDKASAALPKGNHYRAAKKAKFYKMYVLCYLDEDDEDPERARSNVFEQINTDLFETSSPSVRNLQTVEDTLDDSERDQVTANGDKVTRAAKYALDKENALVFGDLAKKVFRTTGWPGGCRREPGTSTKSFGSSVGLNWTMPLTERLLCKTVWTMIEKPGKFAEYRRTNCNVELAEGLRRFFTKSYINLDGSTKLSNWYLPNGVGPPVGTKLHVVVEIRLDGQPHAIPHGLQATVGPMSDFDEANEVGMRIEWQNAAGQWMQEYVQMKQQYNRHNEAHPTGITAGYLRCTALRAFLKQEHRPVTAQFPFLTNYGIAKVKKISIDHLTQTITSQLLAATGKPRPANKPLRWQTDAQQSTIMRSLGVQHTPAPVGNLNQYPPVNQAFRKITGKAKVRCDWCHFGIKIAGRKKLECMQVWGKAVCGDCERMGRGCNYTHEDIMNQSQALQRASFTPGESKRGASVAESRIFVAY
;
A
#
# COMPACT_ATOMS: atom_id res chain seq x y z
N MET A 1 -39.16 46.12 8.38
CA MET A 1 -37.85 45.66 7.89
C MET A 1 -37.49 44.40 8.66
N ALA A 2 -37.68 43.22 8.04
CA ALA A 2 -37.39 41.94 8.67
C ALA A 2 -35.91 41.60 8.44
N GLN A 3 -35.15 41.43 9.53
CA GLN A 3 -33.80 40.87 9.49
C GLN A 3 -33.90 39.35 9.33
N THR A 4 -33.57 38.86 8.15
CA THR A 4 -33.32 37.44 7.91
C THR A 4 -31.99 37.08 8.57
N GLN A 5 -32.04 36.43 9.73
CA GLN A 5 -30.93 35.63 10.25
C GLN A 5 -30.67 34.50 9.24
N ALA A 6 -29.68 34.68 8.36
CA ALA A 6 -29.18 33.60 7.54
C ALA A 6 -28.55 32.55 8.47
N ASN A 7 -29.18 31.39 8.56
CA ASN A 7 -28.72 30.20 9.26
C ASN A 7 -27.34 29.78 8.71
N ILE A 8 -26.26 30.15 9.42
CA ILE A 8 -24.87 29.74 9.13
C ILE A 8 -24.66 28.22 9.38
N ASN A 9 -25.64 27.52 9.96
CA ASN A 9 -25.57 26.08 10.26
C ASN A 9 -25.92 25.12 9.11
N ASN A 10 -26.22 25.63 7.90
CA ASN A 10 -26.66 24.81 6.76
C ASN A 10 -25.62 24.65 5.62
N TRP A 11 -24.32 24.77 5.91
CA TRP A 11 -23.34 24.13 5.04
C TRP A 11 -23.39 22.62 5.25
N PRO A 12 -23.63 21.79 4.22
CA PRO A 12 -23.70 20.36 4.42
C PRO A 12 -22.33 19.85 4.88
N VAL A 13 -22.32 19.15 6.02
CA VAL A 13 -21.22 18.41 6.66
C VAL A 13 -20.67 17.28 5.75
N ARG A 14 -20.88 17.35 4.43
CA ARG A 14 -20.78 16.25 3.47
C ARG A 14 -20.18 16.68 2.12
N TYR A 15 -19.15 17.53 2.12
CA TYR A 15 -18.33 17.64 0.90
C TYR A 15 -17.15 16.66 1.00
N PRO A 16 -17.17 15.55 0.25
CA PRO A 16 -15.99 14.70 0.15
C PRO A 16 -14.91 15.49 -0.59
N ALA A 17 -13.88 15.97 0.13
CA ALA A 17 -12.65 16.39 -0.52
C ALA A 17 -11.95 15.12 -1.04
N VAL A 18 -11.72 15.05 -2.35
CA VAL A 18 -11.12 13.89 -3.00
C VAL A 18 -10.01 14.35 -3.91
N LEU A 19 -8.79 13.84 -3.70
CA LEU A 19 -7.74 13.96 -4.70
C LEU A 19 -8.09 13.07 -5.90
N THR A 20 -8.42 13.69 -7.03
CA THR A 20 -8.67 13.04 -8.31
C THR A 20 -7.48 13.27 -9.24
N SER A 21 -7.03 12.22 -9.93
CA SER A 21 -5.90 12.30 -10.87
C SER A 21 -6.33 12.62 -12.30
N ASP A 22 -7.46 13.33 -12.48
CA ASP A 22 -8.00 13.65 -13.80
C ASP A 22 -7.12 14.70 -14.52
N LEU A 23 -6.05 14.24 -15.17
CA LEU A 23 -5.27 15.02 -16.13
C LEU A 23 -6.02 15.00 -17.47
N GLN A 24 -6.78 16.05 -17.77
CA GLN A 24 -7.12 16.39 -19.16
C GLN A 24 -6.77 17.86 -19.40
N PRO A 25 -6.18 18.21 -20.56
CA PRO A 25 -6.04 19.60 -20.97
C PRO A 25 -7.36 20.07 -21.64
N PRO A 26 -8.00 21.15 -21.17
CA PRO A 26 -9.03 21.83 -21.96
C PRO A 26 -8.55 23.21 -22.44
N ASP A 27 -9.11 23.63 -23.57
CA ASP A 27 -8.92 24.94 -24.20
C ASP A 27 -9.26 26.12 -23.26
N TYR A 28 -8.54 27.23 -23.41
CA TYR A 28 -8.33 28.25 -22.38
C TYR A 28 -9.25 29.48 -22.46
N ALA A 29 -9.66 29.97 -21.28
CA ALA A 29 -9.89 31.39 -20.99
C ALA A 29 -9.23 31.72 -19.63
N GLN A 30 -8.36 32.74 -19.58
CA GLN A 30 -7.55 33.10 -18.40
C GLN A 30 -8.25 34.15 -17.51
N LYS A 31 -8.20 33.96 -16.19
CA LYS A 31 -8.20 35.02 -15.17
C LYS A 31 -7.15 34.67 -14.14
N ASP A 32 -6.18 35.55 -13.93
CA ASP A 32 -5.00 35.32 -13.07
C ASP A 32 -5.06 36.14 -11.79
N GLY A 33 -4.78 35.48 -10.66
CA GLY A 33 -4.46 36.08 -9.38
C GLY A 33 -3.46 35.17 -8.65
N TRP A 34 -2.29 35.68 -8.32
CA TRP A 34 -1.18 34.90 -7.71
C TRP A 34 -0.73 35.56 -6.41
N LEU A 35 -0.55 34.79 -5.34
CA LEU A 35 0.00 35.24 -4.06
C LEU A 35 1.40 34.66 -3.85
N LYS A 36 2.39 35.49 -3.48
CA LYS A 36 3.74 35.05 -3.08
C LYS A 36 3.77 34.77 -1.56
N GLY A 37 4.28 33.60 -1.16
CA GLY A 37 4.65 33.30 0.23
C GLY A 37 6.10 33.72 0.54
N ASN A 38 6.40 33.99 1.81
CA ASN A 38 7.75 34.35 2.28
C ASN A 38 8.70 33.14 2.30
N GLN A 39 9.96 33.35 1.92
CA GLN A 39 11.04 32.36 2.00
C GLN A 39 11.28 31.94 3.46
N GLY A 40 10.96 30.69 3.79
CA GLY A 40 11.20 30.11 5.12
C GLY A 40 10.15 29.06 5.48
N ASP A 41 8.91 29.31 5.07
CA ASP A 41 7.83 28.33 5.04
C ASP A 41 7.58 27.98 3.57
N GLU A 42 7.88 26.75 3.15
CA GLU A 42 7.49 26.25 1.83
C GLU A 42 5.96 26.13 1.74
N VAL A 43 5.29 27.28 1.63
CA VAL A 43 3.87 27.39 1.36
C VAL A 43 3.71 27.14 -0.14
N MET A 44 3.33 25.92 -0.49
CA MET A 44 2.78 25.65 -1.82
C MET A 44 1.45 26.40 -1.95
N CYS A 45 1.40 27.39 -2.82
CA CYS A 45 0.18 28.14 -3.12
C CYS A 45 -0.46 27.57 -4.39
N VAL A 46 -1.76 27.28 -4.33
CA VAL A 46 -2.55 26.77 -5.46
C VAL A 46 -3.47 27.88 -5.97
N SER A 47 -3.46 28.19 -7.27
CA SER A 47 -4.07 29.41 -7.81
C SER A 47 -5.30 29.25 -8.72
N ARG A 48 -5.85 28.04 -8.99
CA ARG A 48 -7.02 27.93 -9.89
C ARG A 48 -8.08 26.93 -9.41
N ILE A 49 -9.23 27.47 -9.01
CA ILE A 49 -10.51 26.75 -8.87
C ILE A 49 -11.19 26.76 -10.24
N LYS A 50 -11.42 25.58 -10.83
CA LYS A 50 -12.17 25.42 -12.08
C LYS A 50 -13.52 24.76 -11.80
N ILE A 51 -14.56 25.19 -12.49
CA ILE A 51 -15.83 24.46 -12.53
C ILE A 51 -15.82 23.58 -13.77
N VAL A 52 -15.81 22.26 -13.59
CA VAL A 52 -15.86 21.28 -14.69
C VAL A 52 -17.09 20.40 -14.47
N ASN A 53 -18.04 20.40 -15.42
CA ASN A 53 -19.31 19.66 -15.32
C ASN A 53 -20.09 19.97 -14.03
N GLY A 54 -20.12 21.24 -13.62
CA GLY A 54 -20.80 21.69 -12.40
C GLY A 54 -20.09 21.31 -11.09
N LYS A 55 -18.87 20.78 -11.15
CA LYS A 55 -18.06 20.42 -9.98
C LYS A 55 -16.85 21.33 -9.85
N GLN A 56 -16.47 21.70 -8.63
CA GLN A 56 -15.27 22.48 -8.41
C GLN A 56 -14.03 21.59 -8.33
N ARG A 57 -12.98 21.97 -9.06
CA ARG A 57 -11.70 21.28 -9.08
C ARG A 57 -10.60 22.28 -8.77
N VAL A 58 -9.79 21.96 -7.79
CA VAL A 58 -8.60 22.76 -7.45
C VAL A 58 -7.39 22.09 -8.07
N GLN A 59 -6.75 22.78 -9.01
CA GLN A 59 -5.60 22.25 -9.73
C GLN A 59 -4.33 22.47 -8.91
N VAL A 60 -3.72 21.41 -8.38
CA VAL A 60 -2.53 21.50 -7.54
C VAL A 60 -1.26 21.50 -8.39
N GLN A 61 -0.42 22.53 -8.28
CA GLN A 61 0.82 22.68 -9.05
C GLN A 61 2.05 22.93 -8.16
N TYR A 62 3.22 22.46 -8.59
CA TYR A 62 4.53 22.68 -7.94
C TYR A 62 5.42 23.57 -8.80
N PRO A 63 6.23 24.46 -8.21
CA PRO A 63 7.31 25.11 -8.93
C PRO A 63 8.36 24.08 -9.35
N ARG A 64 8.79 24.16 -10.60
CA ARG A 64 9.86 23.36 -11.22
C ARG A 64 11.08 24.26 -11.33
N ASP A 65 12.18 23.86 -10.71
CA ASP A 65 13.49 24.35 -11.14
C ASP A 65 13.79 23.72 -12.51
N GLU A 66 13.75 24.54 -13.56
CA GLU A 66 14.25 24.16 -14.87
C GLU A 66 15.79 24.15 -14.80
N GLY A 67 16.31 23.00 -14.36
CA GLY A 67 17.73 22.68 -14.19
C GLY A 67 18.72 23.69 -14.76
N GLY A 68 19.26 24.54 -13.89
CA GLY A 68 20.47 25.32 -14.13
C GLY A 68 20.30 26.72 -14.71
N ARG A 69 19.08 27.22 -14.96
CA ARG A 69 18.87 28.64 -15.34
C ARG A 69 18.15 29.38 -14.21
N PRO A 70 18.82 30.32 -13.49
CA PRO A 70 18.16 31.16 -12.51
C PRO A 70 17.03 31.95 -13.18
N GLY A 71 15.79 31.81 -12.69
CA GLY A 71 14.67 32.68 -13.08
C GLY A 71 13.56 32.09 -13.95
N ARG A 72 13.61 30.82 -14.37
CA ARG A 72 12.46 30.14 -15.01
C ARG A 72 11.89 29.04 -14.11
N GLN A 73 10.88 29.41 -13.33
CA GLN A 73 10.06 28.45 -12.59
C GLN A 73 8.89 28.03 -13.48
N GLY A 74 8.97 26.80 -14.02
CA GLY A 74 7.79 26.16 -14.63
C GLY A 74 6.85 25.65 -13.52
N TRP A 75 5.58 25.39 -13.82
CA TRP A 75 4.65 24.78 -12.85
C TRP A 75 4.21 23.40 -13.31
N VAL A 76 4.18 22.43 -12.39
CA VAL A 76 3.89 21.02 -12.67
C VAL A 76 2.64 20.58 -11.91
N GLN A 77 1.60 20.12 -12.63
CA GLN A 77 0.36 19.63 -12.01
C GLN A 77 0.56 18.25 -11.35
N GLU A 78 0.26 18.12 -10.04
CA GLU A 78 0.30 16.84 -9.31
C GLU A 78 -1.07 16.13 -9.33
N GLY A 79 -2.17 16.90 -9.36
CA GLY A 79 -3.51 16.36 -9.39
C GLY A 79 -4.59 17.43 -9.25
N ASN A 80 -5.85 17.01 -9.21
CA ASN A 80 -6.97 17.87 -8.87
C ASN A 80 -7.50 17.47 -7.49
N LEU A 81 -7.89 18.44 -6.68
CA LEU A 81 -8.80 18.21 -5.56
C LEU A 81 -10.21 18.46 -6.07
N GLU A 82 -11.03 17.43 -6.18
CA GLU A 82 -12.45 17.57 -6.44
C GLU A 82 -13.14 17.97 -5.14
N ILE A 83 -13.71 19.16 -5.16
CA ILE A 83 -14.59 19.71 -4.13
C ILE A 83 -15.97 19.63 -4.78
N GLY A 84 -16.91 18.95 -4.15
CA GLY A 84 -18.25 18.74 -4.73
C GLY A 84 -18.92 20.04 -5.19
N LYS A 85 -20.06 19.95 -5.88
CA LYS A 85 -20.84 21.12 -6.28
C LYS A 85 -21.30 21.86 -5.01
N PRO A 86 -20.81 23.09 -4.71
CA PRO A 86 -21.34 23.84 -3.59
C PRO A 86 -22.78 24.24 -3.88
N ASP A 87 -23.63 24.28 -2.85
CA ASP A 87 -25.03 24.70 -2.97
C ASP A 87 -25.19 26.24 -3.09
N GLY A 88 -24.18 26.92 -3.64
CA GLY A 88 -24.17 28.35 -3.85
C GLY A 88 -22.84 28.87 -4.43
N PRO A 89 -22.79 30.12 -4.90
CA PRO A 89 -21.53 30.78 -5.25
C PRO A 89 -20.64 30.86 -4.00
N ILE A 90 -19.36 30.51 -4.14
CA ILE A 90 -18.36 30.82 -3.11
C ILE A 90 -18.16 32.33 -3.17
N ILE A 91 -18.86 33.05 -2.28
CA ILE A 91 -18.67 34.48 -2.06
C ILE A 91 -17.65 34.59 -0.91
N GLY A 92 -16.38 34.83 -1.23
CA GLY A 92 -15.30 34.91 -0.25
C GLY A 92 -13.90 34.80 -0.86
N ASP A 93 -12.89 34.92 0.00
CA ASP A 93 -11.47 34.76 -0.36
C ASP A 93 -11.22 33.42 -1.09
N PRO A 94 -10.21 33.34 -1.97
CA PRO A 94 -9.89 32.11 -2.67
C PRO A 94 -9.55 30.99 -1.67
N LEU A 95 -10.16 29.82 -1.87
CA LEU A 95 -9.83 28.61 -1.12
C LEU A 95 -8.31 28.37 -1.14
N ARG A 96 -7.70 28.29 0.04
CA ARG A 96 -6.26 28.07 0.18
C ARG A 96 -5.98 26.58 0.37
N VAL A 97 -5.19 25.98 -0.54
CA VAL A 97 -4.71 24.61 -0.36
C VAL A 97 -3.25 24.65 0.06
N LEU A 98 -2.97 24.29 1.31
CA LEU A 98 -1.62 24.22 1.85
C LEU A 98 -1.15 22.77 1.80
N LEU A 99 -0.17 22.48 0.96
CA LEU A 99 0.45 21.16 0.90
C LEU A 99 1.73 21.15 1.74
N GLY A 100 1.85 20.20 2.66
CA GLY A 100 3.11 19.93 3.33
C GLY A 100 4.06 19.18 2.40
N ALA A 101 5.22 19.77 2.08
CA ALA A 101 6.30 19.04 1.46
C ALA A 101 6.70 17.84 2.34
N PRO A 102 7.03 16.67 1.76
CA PRO A 102 7.57 15.57 2.53
C PRO A 102 8.88 16.01 3.21
N ARG A 103 8.86 16.13 4.54
CA ARG A 103 10.08 16.39 5.33
C ARG A 103 10.88 15.09 5.40
N TYR A 104 11.87 14.93 4.55
CA TYR A 104 12.84 13.84 4.66
C TYR A 104 13.68 14.04 5.92
N ILE A 105 13.95 12.96 6.66
CA ILE A 105 14.82 13.04 7.82
C ILE A 105 16.21 13.39 7.29
N ALA A 106 16.72 14.56 7.67
CA ALA A 106 18.13 14.87 7.48
C ALA A 106 18.92 13.83 8.27
N ILE A 107 19.52 12.87 7.57
CA ILE A 107 20.46 11.96 8.22
C ILE A 107 21.71 12.78 8.48
N ASP A 108 22.11 12.81 9.74
CA ASP A 108 23.40 13.32 10.15
C ASP A 108 24.50 12.57 9.36
N HIS A 109 25.36 13.33 8.66
CA HIS A 109 26.53 12.80 7.95
C HIS A 109 27.39 11.88 8.84
N HIS A 110 27.33 12.05 10.17
CA HIS A 110 27.99 11.18 11.13
C HIS A 110 27.51 9.72 11.10
N THR A 111 26.29 9.43 10.63
CA THR A 111 25.73 8.08 10.56
C THR A 111 26.26 7.26 9.39
N ILE A 112 26.76 7.91 8.32
CA ILE A 112 27.34 7.29 7.12
C ILE A 112 28.88 7.31 7.21
N ARG A 113 29.45 7.31 8.42
CA ARG A 113 30.90 7.50 8.66
C ARG A 113 31.79 6.27 8.48
N SER A 114 31.26 5.11 8.14
CA SER A 114 32.10 3.93 8.05
C SER A 114 32.84 3.89 6.71
N LYS A 115 33.95 4.62 6.59
CA LYS A 115 35.07 4.10 5.79
C LYS A 115 35.55 2.85 6.52
N THR A 116 35.01 1.70 6.14
CA THR A 116 35.34 0.43 6.80
C THR A 116 36.73 -0.07 6.41
N GLY A 117 37.34 0.54 5.39
CA GLY A 117 38.52 0.02 4.72
C GLY A 117 38.20 -1.11 3.73
N ALA A 118 36.93 -1.52 3.58
CA ALA A 118 36.53 -2.61 2.69
C ALA A 118 36.40 -2.23 1.20
N GLY A 119 36.57 -0.94 0.86
CA GLY A 119 36.55 -0.41 -0.50
C GLY A 119 35.39 0.54 -0.77
N LEU A 120 35.56 1.42 -1.76
CA LEU A 120 34.60 2.47 -2.10
C LEU A 120 33.21 1.92 -2.48
N LEU A 121 33.17 0.80 -3.22
CA LEU A 121 31.89 0.18 -3.59
C LEU A 121 31.14 -0.31 -2.34
N PHE A 122 31.84 -1.01 -1.45
CA PHE A 122 31.25 -1.50 -0.20
C PHE A 122 30.68 -0.36 0.65
N ASP A 123 31.48 0.67 0.90
CA ASP A 123 31.07 1.81 1.72
C ASP A 123 29.87 2.55 1.09
N THR A 124 29.83 2.66 -0.24
CA THR A 124 28.71 3.26 -0.98
C THR A 124 27.44 2.42 -0.89
N VAL A 125 27.54 1.09 -1.08
CA VAL A 125 26.39 0.19 -0.95
C VAL A 125 25.86 0.17 0.49
N LEU A 126 26.74 0.11 1.49
CA LEU A 126 26.37 0.21 2.89
C LEU A 126 25.70 1.56 3.22
N GLY A 127 26.22 2.64 2.63
CA GLY A 127 25.63 3.97 2.71
C GLY A 127 24.22 4.03 2.14
N LEU A 128 23.99 3.45 0.95
CA LEU A 128 22.67 3.33 0.31
C LEU A 128 21.68 2.56 1.21
N LEU A 129 22.07 1.38 1.69
CA LEU A 129 21.23 0.57 2.58
C LEU A 129 20.91 1.30 3.89
N THR A 130 21.87 2.04 4.44
CA THR A 130 21.71 2.80 5.68
C THR A 130 20.79 4.00 5.48
N ILE A 131 20.96 4.77 4.40
CA ILE A 131 20.10 5.92 4.11
C ILE A 131 18.67 5.48 3.79
N TRP A 132 18.49 4.36 3.09
CA TRP A 132 17.16 3.80 2.86
C TRP A 132 16.54 3.33 4.15
N HIS A 133 17.28 2.62 5.01
CA HIS A 133 16.80 2.18 6.32
C HIS A 133 16.35 3.36 7.21
N ALA A 134 17.15 4.41 7.29
CA ALA A 134 16.81 5.61 8.06
C ALA A 134 15.63 6.39 7.46
N ASN A 135 15.43 6.30 6.14
CA ASN A 135 14.31 6.92 5.43
C ASN A 135 13.17 5.96 5.13
N LEU A 136 13.09 4.73 5.69
CA LEU A 136 12.02 3.78 5.33
C LEU A 136 10.61 4.37 5.49
N ARG A 137 10.48 5.32 6.42
CA ARG A 137 9.25 6.06 6.72
C ARG A 137 8.90 7.16 5.71
N ALA A 138 9.91 7.73 5.06
CA ALA A 138 9.79 8.82 4.09
C ALA A 138 9.94 8.34 2.63
N LEU A 139 10.55 7.17 2.43
CA LEU A 139 10.60 6.48 1.15
C LEU A 139 9.17 6.17 0.71
N PRO A 140 8.80 6.42 -0.56
CA PRO A 140 7.52 5.99 -1.06
C PRO A 140 7.51 4.46 -1.14
N LYS A 141 7.03 3.84 -0.06
CA LYS A 141 6.75 2.41 0.12
C LYS A 141 7.95 1.49 -0.04
N VAL A 142 8.55 1.23 1.10
CA VAL A 142 9.47 0.11 1.37
C VAL A 142 8.70 -1.21 1.26
N PRO A 143 9.04 -2.10 0.32
CA PRO A 143 8.39 -3.40 0.17
C PRO A 143 8.44 -4.20 1.46
N GLN A 144 7.42 -5.03 1.72
CA GLN A 144 7.33 -5.81 2.96
C GLN A 144 8.59 -6.64 3.24
N TYR A 145 9.30 -7.08 2.20
CA TYR A 145 10.55 -7.82 2.37
C TYR A 145 11.75 -6.95 2.83
N LEU A 146 11.76 -5.65 2.53
CA LEU A 146 12.71 -4.71 3.15
C LEU A 146 12.35 -4.41 4.61
N GLN A 147 11.09 -4.68 5.00
CA GLN A 147 10.66 -4.74 6.41
C GLN A 147 11.02 -6.09 7.07
N GLY A 148 11.57 -7.04 6.29
CA GLY A 148 12.22 -8.23 6.81
C GLY A 148 13.60 -7.92 7.38
N ALA A 149 14.15 -8.83 8.19
CA ALA A 149 15.36 -8.62 9.00
C ALA A 149 16.64 -8.15 8.25
N TRP A 150 16.67 -8.15 6.91
CA TRP A 150 17.93 -8.05 6.14
C TRP A 150 18.56 -6.66 6.05
N ILE A 151 17.81 -5.58 6.33
CA ILE A 151 18.40 -4.23 6.39
C ILE A 151 18.13 -3.51 7.71
N HIS A 152 17.49 -4.17 8.68
CA HIS A 152 17.08 -3.52 9.93
C HIS A 152 18.20 -3.34 10.92
N THR A 153 19.07 -4.34 11.05
CA THR A 153 20.23 -4.24 11.92
C THR A 153 21.41 -3.66 11.13
N PRO A 154 22.31 -2.91 11.79
CA PRO A 154 23.58 -2.51 11.19
C PRO A 154 24.34 -3.70 10.58
N GLN A 155 24.37 -4.83 11.29
CA GLN A 155 25.01 -6.05 10.83
C GLN A 155 24.40 -6.58 9.53
N ALA A 156 23.06 -6.68 9.45
CA ALA A 156 22.40 -7.20 8.26
C ALA A 156 22.66 -6.31 7.02
N ARG A 157 22.75 -4.98 7.21
CA ARG A 157 23.16 -4.05 6.13
C ARG A 157 24.61 -4.27 5.71
N GLN A 158 25.52 -4.50 6.65
CA GLN A 158 26.92 -4.83 6.34
C GLN A 158 27.04 -6.16 5.59
N ASP A 159 26.31 -7.18 6.02
CA ASP A 159 26.30 -8.48 5.36
C ASP A 159 25.73 -8.38 3.94
N MET A 160 24.68 -7.58 3.74
CA MET A 160 24.12 -7.33 2.40
C MET A 160 25.09 -6.58 1.49
N ALA A 161 25.79 -5.57 2.00
CA ALA A 161 26.83 -4.87 1.25
C ALA A 161 28.01 -5.80 0.90
N ARG A 162 28.39 -6.70 1.82
CA ARG A 162 29.43 -7.70 1.61
C ARG A 162 29.05 -8.66 0.49
N LYS A 163 27.85 -9.24 0.57
CA LYS A 163 27.29 -10.13 -0.46
C LYS A 163 27.23 -9.47 -1.84
N PHE A 164 26.86 -8.20 -1.91
CA PHE A 164 26.89 -7.46 -3.17
C PHE A 164 28.30 -7.38 -3.75
N CYS A 165 29.30 -7.04 -2.94
CA CYS A 165 30.69 -6.94 -3.39
C CYS A 165 31.29 -8.31 -3.74
N GLU A 166 30.94 -9.36 -3.00
CA GLU A 166 31.29 -10.75 -3.31
C GLU A 166 30.69 -11.19 -4.65
N GLY A 167 29.44 -10.85 -4.92
CA GLY A 167 28.79 -11.12 -6.20
C GLY A 167 29.44 -10.39 -7.38
N VAL A 168 29.91 -9.15 -7.19
CA VAL A 168 30.71 -8.42 -8.20
C VAL A 168 32.09 -9.06 -8.37
N ARG A 169 32.75 -9.45 -7.28
CA ARG A 169 34.05 -10.15 -7.31
C ARG A 169 33.96 -11.49 -8.04
N ALA A 170 32.88 -12.23 -7.82
CA ALA A 170 32.61 -13.52 -8.46
C ALA A 170 32.40 -13.40 -9.98
N VAL A 171 31.95 -12.24 -10.45
CA VAL A 171 31.90 -11.93 -11.88
C VAL A 171 33.30 -11.72 -12.43
N ASN A 172 34.06 -10.80 -11.82
CA ASN A 172 35.45 -10.54 -12.16
C ASN A 172 36.11 -9.72 -11.02
N PRO A 173 37.19 -10.20 -10.37
CA PRO A 173 37.89 -9.43 -9.34
C PRO A 173 38.36 -8.05 -9.82
N ARG A 174 38.80 -7.94 -11.08
CA ARG A 174 39.24 -6.67 -11.67
C ARG A 174 38.08 -5.69 -11.88
N LEU A 175 36.85 -6.17 -12.01
CA LEU A 175 35.65 -5.32 -12.04
C LEU A 175 35.41 -4.70 -10.66
N LEU A 176 35.54 -5.49 -9.58
CA LEU A 176 35.45 -4.95 -8.22
C LEU A 176 36.55 -3.91 -7.97
N ASP A 177 37.80 -4.18 -8.36
CA ASP A 177 38.91 -3.23 -8.21
C ASP A 177 38.65 -1.93 -8.98
N LEU A 178 38.14 -2.04 -10.22
CA LEU A 178 37.74 -0.88 -11.02
C LEU A 178 36.68 -0.04 -10.29
N LEU A 179 35.61 -0.66 -9.78
CA LEU A 179 34.54 0.06 -9.10
C LEU A 179 35.03 0.68 -7.78
N ASN A 180 35.92 -0.02 -7.06
CA ASN A 180 36.55 0.49 -5.84
C ASN A 180 37.50 1.67 -6.08
N SER A 181 38.03 1.84 -7.29
CA SER A 181 38.88 2.99 -7.63
C SER A 181 38.12 4.31 -7.69
N GLY A 182 36.79 4.28 -7.92
CA GLY A 182 35.99 5.48 -8.17
C GLY A 182 36.31 6.22 -9.48
N ASN A 183 37.23 5.70 -10.29
CA ASN A 183 37.66 6.30 -11.54
C ASN A 183 37.39 5.36 -12.71
N PHE A 184 36.12 5.26 -13.10
CA PHE A 184 35.66 4.35 -14.15
C PHE A 184 34.68 5.03 -15.12
N SER A 185 34.67 4.53 -16.35
CA SER A 185 33.69 4.82 -17.40
C SER A 185 32.89 3.57 -17.75
N LEU A 186 31.84 3.74 -18.56
CA LEU A 186 31.02 2.66 -19.07
C LEU A 186 31.84 1.64 -19.87
N ASP A 187 32.80 2.09 -20.69
CA ASP A 187 33.67 1.20 -21.46
C ASP A 187 34.66 0.44 -20.56
N ASP A 188 35.13 1.03 -19.45
CA ASP A 188 35.95 0.32 -18.47
C ASP A 188 35.19 -0.82 -17.80
N ILE A 189 33.89 -0.61 -17.53
CA ILE A 189 33.00 -1.65 -16.98
C ILE A 189 32.76 -2.72 -18.05
N ALA A 190 32.38 -2.32 -19.26
CA ALA A 190 32.08 -3.24 -20.37
C ALA A 190 33.29 -4.11 -20.77
N SER A 191 34.51 -3.60 -20.63
CA SER A 191 35.74 -4.38 -20.91
C SER A 191 36.10 -5.40 -19.83
N ARG A 192 35.52 -5.30 -18.63
CA ARG A 192 35.78 -6.23 -17.50
C ARG A 192 34.60 -7.14 -17.18
N ALA A 193 33.39 -6.71 -17.50
CA ALA A 193 32.17 -7.48 -17.31
C ALA A 193 31.99 -8.53 -18.43
N PRO A 194 31.66 -9.79 -18.11
CA PRO A 194 31.32 -10.80 -19.12
C PRO A 194 30.15 -10.37 -19.99
N ILE A 195 30.30 -10.50 -21.31
CA ILE A 195 29.23 -10.28 -22.28
C ILE A 195 28.35 -11.51 -22.35
N VAL A 196 27.04 -11.28 -22.39
CA VAL A 196 26.03 -12.34 -22.62
C VAL A 196 25.61 -12.34 -24.07
N TYR A 197 25.54 -13.54 -24.65
CA TYR A 197 25.11 -13.81 -26.01
C TYR A 197 24.02 -14.89 -26.04
N THR A 198 23.29 -14.98 -27.15
CA THR A 198 22.26 -16.01 -27.35
C THR A 198 22.87 -17.40 -27.22
N GLY A 199 22.22 -18.27 -26.43
CA GLY A 199 22.74 -19.60 -26.13
C GLY A 199 23.93 -19.64 -25.16
N SER A 200 24.27 -18.53 -24.48
CA SER A 200 25.25 -18.59 -23.37
C SER A 200 24.87 -19.70 -22.39
N PRO A 201 25.82 -20.55 -21.96
CA PRO A 201 25.50 -21.72 -21.15
C PRO A 201 24.69 -21.32 -19.92
N ASN A 202 23.55 -21.99 -19.77
CA ASN A 202 22.50 -21.74 -18.79
C ASN A 202 22.90 -22.13 -17.36
N GLY A 203 24.17 -21.99 -16.96
CA GLY A 203 24.52 -22.10 -15.54
C GLY A 203 23.54 -21.22 -14.79
N GLY A 204 22.72 -21.81 -13.91
CA GLY A 204 21.46 -21.29 -13.36
C GLY A 204 21.58 -20.02 -12.52
N LYS A 205 22.67 -19.28 -12.74
CA LYS A 205 23.13 -18.15 -11.98
C LYS A 205 22.16 -17.01 -12.13
N THR A 206 21.57 -16.68 -11.00
CA THR A 206 20.80 -15.46 -10.82
C THR A 206 21.76 -14.29 -10.65
N GLY A 207 21.31 -13.07 -10.97
CA GLY A 207 22.20 -11.93 -10.88
C GLY A 207 21.73 -10.65 -11.52
N MET A 208 22.61 -9.65 -11.44
CA MET A 208 22.42 -8.31 -11.96
C MET A 208 23.14 -8.16 -13.29
N TYR A 209 22.50 -7.51 -14.25
CA TYR A 209 23.09 -7.18 -15.54
C TYR A 209 22.86 -5.72 -15.91
N MET A 210 23.65 -5.31 -16.89
CA MET A 210 23.61 -4.02 -17.54
C MET A 210 23.41 -4.22 -19.04
N ASN A 211 22.37 -3.61 -19.60
CA ASN A 211 22.19 -3.53 -21.04
C ASN A 211 22.68 -2.16 -21.54
N ILE A 212 23.53 -2.18 -22.56
CA ILE A 212 24.02 -0.98 -23.23
C ILE A 212 23.42 -0.93 -24.62
N ALA A 213 22.71 0.17 -24.93
CA ALA A 213 22.28 0.53 -26.28
C ALA A 213 23.14 1.71 -26.78
N LYS A 214 23.87 1.53 -27.89
CA LYS A 214 24.67 2.61 -28.52
C LYS A 214 24.72 2.47 -30.03
N ASP A 215 25.40 3.42 -30.68
CA ASP A 215 25.53 3.48 -32.14
C ASP A 215 24.16 3.52 -32.83
N PHE A 216 23.33 4.49 -32.45
CA PHE A 216 21.94 4.61 -32.91
C PHE A 216 21.88 4.88 -34.42
N ARG A 217 21.05 4.11 -35.14
CA ARG A 217 21.04 4.08 -36.62
C ARG A 217 20.77 5.46 -37.23
N GLU A 218 19.80 6.16 -36.67
CA GLU A 218 19.30 7.45 -37.18
C GLU A 218 19.85 8.63 -36.37
N GLU A 219 20.53 8.36 -35.25
CA GLU A 219 21.01 9.39 -34.32
C GLU A 219 22.47 9.12 -33.92
N PRO A 220 23.47 9.21 -34.84
CA PRO A 220 24.85 8.80 -34.53
C PRO A 220 25.51 9.59 -33.39
N ALA A 221 25.05 10.82 -33.12
CA ALA A 221 25.53 11.65 -32.02
C ALA A 221 24.89 11.30 -30.65
N ARG A 222 23.88 10.41 -30.63
CA ARG A 222 23.18 10.01 -29.41
C ARG A 222 24.11 9.19 -28.52
N GLN A 223 24.26 9.64 -27.28
CA GLN A 223 25.10 8.99 -26.28
C GLN A 223 24.58 7.58 -25.96
N PRO A 224 25.46 6.66 -25.52
CA PRO A 224 25.03 5.36 -25.01
C PRO A 224 23.95 5.48 -23.94
N GLU A 225 22.99 4.56 -23.95
CA GLU A 225 21.88 4.51 -22.99
C GLU A 225 21.93 3.21 -22.18
N LEU A 226 21.58 3.32 -20.90
CA LEU A 226 21.85 2.28 -19.91
C LEU A 226 20.59 1.76 -19.23
N TYR A 227 20.42 0.45 -19.21
CA TYR A 227 19.40 -0.23 -18.41
C TYR A 227 20.06 -1.19 -17.42
N MET A 228 19.65 -1.12 -16.16
CA MET A 228 20.02 -2.09 -15.12
C MET A 228 18.87 -3.05 -14.91
N GLY A 229 19.16 -4.33 -14.77
CA GLY A 229 18.13 -5.31 -14.46
C GLY A 229 18.66 -6.52 -13.73
N LYS A 230 17.72 -7.40 -13.37
CA LYS A 230 18.04 -8.70 -12.79
C LYS A 230 17.47 -9.86 -13.58
N THR A 231 18.07 -11.03 -13.39
CA THR A 231 17.54 -12.33 -13.81
C THR A 231 17.48 -13.27 -12.61
N MET A 232 16.40 -14.06 -12.52
CA MET A 232 16.25 -15.18 -11.57
C MET A 232 16.33 -16.54 -12.29
N ASN A 233 16.54 -16.52 -13.60
CA ASN A 233 16.73 -17.70 -14.42
C ASN A 233 18.22 -17.71 -14.80
N SER A 234 18.55 -18.05 -16.05
CA SER A 234 19.87 -17.78 -16.62
C SER A 234 19.97 -16.38 -17.25
N PHE A 235 21.20 -15.88 -17.38
CA PHE A 235 21.47 -14.67 -18.15
C PHE A 235 21.19 -14.85 -19.64
N GLY A 236 21.53 -16.01 -20.24
CA GLY A 236 21.27 -16.30 -21.66
C GLY A 236 19.78 -16.19 -22.00
N ALA A 237 18.93 -16.90 -21.27
CA ALA A 237 17.47 -16.86 -21.49
C ALA A 237 16.88 -15.45 -21.30
N ARG A 238 17.43 -14.68 -20.35
CA ARG A 238 17.00 -13.29 -20.14
C ARG A 238 17.44 -12.37 -21.28
N TYR A 239 18.63 -12.58 -21.83
CA TYR A 239 19.11 -11.84 -22.99
C TYR A 239 18.23 -12.11 -24.22
N ASP A 240 17.92 -13.38 -24.49
CA ASP A 240 17.04 -13.77 -25.60
C ASP A 240 15.66 -13.15 -25.46
N GLN A 241 15.09 -13.17 -24.24
CA GLN A 241 13.84 -12.47 -23.95
C GLN A 241 13.92 -10.96 -24.23
N HIS A 242 15.07 -10.32 -23.98
CA HIS A 242 15.25 -8.91 -24.28
C HIS A 242 15.33 -8.65 -25.78
N LEU A 243 16.01 -9.53 -26.54
CA LEU A 243 16.07 -9.45 -28.00
C LEU A 243 14.68 -9.61 -28.62
N ASP A 244 13.91 -10.61 -28.18
CA ASP A 244 12.55 -10.85 -28.66
C ASP A 244 11.62 -9.66 -28.43
N LYS A 245 11.75 -9.00 -27.26
CA LYS A 245 10.93 -7.82 -26.95
C LYS A 245 11.40 -6.57 -27.69
N ALA A 246 12.69 -6.46 -27.98
CA ALA A 246 13.25 -5.37 -28.77
C ALA A 246 12.91 -5.51 -30.27
N SER A 247 12.78 -6.74 -30.78
CA SER A 247 12.43 -7.02 -32.18
C SER A 247 10.95 -6.87 -32.49
N ALA A 248 10.09 -6.78 -31.46
CA ALA A 248 8.66 -6.55 -31.64
C ALA A 248 8.35 -5.32 -32.52
N ALA A 249 7.24 -5.38 -33.27
CA ALA A 249 6.77 -4.26 -34.09
C ALA A 249 6.61 -2.98 -33.26
N LEU A 250 6.05 -3.12 -32.05
CA LEU A 250 5.91 -2.05 -31.05
C LEU A 250 6.52 -2.50 -29.72
N PRO A 251 7.83 -2.24 -29.49
CA PRO A 251 8.51 -2.64 -28.26
C PRO A 251 7.97 -1.92 -27.02
N LYS A 252 7.48 -2.69 -26.04
CA LYS A 252 6.89 -2.14 -24.81
C LYS A 252 7.95 -1.85 -23.74
N GLY A 253 8.49 -0.64 -23.74
CA GLY A 253 9.38 -0.14 -22.68
C GLY A 253 10.57 0.66 -23.21
N ASN A 254 11.10 1.56 -22.39
CA ASN A 254 12.17 2.49 -22.80
C ASN A 254 13.41 1.76 -23.32
N HIS A 255 13.86 0.73 -22.62
CA HIS A 255 15.08 0.02 -23.01
C HIS A 255 14.91 -0.85 -24.25
N TYR A 256 13.72 -1.39 -24.52
CA TYR A 256 13.46 -2.09 -25.78
C TYR A 256 13.36 -1.14 -26.98
N ARG A 257 12.79 0.06 -26.78
CA ARG A 257 12.77 1.10 -27.81
C ARG A 257 14.18 1.60 -28.14
N ALA A 258 15.00 1.82 -27.12
CA ALA A 258 16.41 2.15 -27.30
C ALA A 258 17.15 1.04 -28.06
N ALA A 259 16.99 -0.22 -27.62
CA ALA A 259 17.58 -1.39 -28.26
C ALA A 259 17.18 -1.52 -29.74
N LYS A 260 15.90 -1.30 -30.07
CA LYS A 260 15.40 -1.36 -31.45
C LYS A 260 16.08 -0.33 -32.35
N LYS A 261 16.40 0.86 -31.84
CA LYS A 261 17.05 1.95 -32.60
C LYS A 261 18.58 1.82 -32.67
N ALA A 262 19.18 1.08 -31.75
CA ALA A 262 20.62 0.90 -31.65
C ALA A 262 21.17 -0.11 -32.67
N LYS A 263 22.37 0.12 -33.19
CA LYS A 263 23.17 -0.92 -33.89
C LYS A 263 23.85 -1.84 -32.89
N PHE A 264 24.22 -1.30 -31.73
CA PHE A 264 24.85 -2.04 -30.65
C PHE A 264 23.89 -2.20 -29.49
N TYR A 265 23.51 -3.45 -29.18
CA TYR A 265 22.78 -3.80 -27.98
C TYR A 265 23.41 -5.05 -27.36
N LYS A 266 24.00 -4.90 -26.18
CA LYS A 266 24.68 -5.99 -25.46
C LYS A 266 24.32 -5.98 -24.00
N MET A 267 24.29 -7.18 -23.42
CA MET A 267 24.09 -7.39 -21.99
C MET A 267 25.39 -7.82 -21.33
N TYR A 268 25.68 -7.23 -20.18
CA TYR A 268 26.88 -7.46 -19.39
C TYR A 268 26.49 -7.93 -17.99
N VAL A 269 27.15 -8.97 -17.48
CA VAL A 269 26.95 -9.44 -16.11
C VAL A 269 27.70 -8.52 -15.15
N LEU A 270 27.03 -8.01 -14.12
CA LEU A 270 27.62 -7.12 -13.12
C LEU A 270 27.82 -7.77 -11.76
N CYS A 271 26.90 -8.64 -11.35
CA CYS A 271 26.93 -9.26 -10.04
C CYS A 271 26.24 -10.63 -10.14
N TYR A 272 26.91 -11.70 -9.70
CA TYR A 272 26.24 -12.97 -9.44
C TYR A 272 25.58 -12.94 -8.06
N LEU A 273 24.47 -13.64 -7.91
CA LEU A 273 23.91 -13.97 -6.60
C LEU A 273 24.07 -15.47 -6.41
N ASP A 274 24.43 -15.90 -5.20
CA ASP A 274 24.53 -17.32 -4.86
C ASP A 274 23.17 -18.01 -5.06
N GLU A 275 23.17 -19.30 -5.41
CA GLU A 275 21.98 -20.08 -5.77
C GLU A 275 21.33 -20.79 -4.56
N ASP A 276 21.84 -20.58 -3.34
CA ASP A 276 21.43 -21.34 -2.16
C ASP A 276 20.31 -20.63 -1.35
N ASP A 277 19.16 -21.31 -1.36
CA ASP A 277 17.94 -21.20 -0.54
C ASP A 277 16.70 -20.49 -1.11
N GLU A 278 15.60 -21.24 -1.08
CA GLU A 278 14.22 -20.94 -1.48
C GLU A 278 13.74 -19.55 -1.02
N ASP A 279 12.88 -18.90 -1.85
CA ASP A 279 12.00 -17.72 -1.69
C ASP A 279 12.56 -16.34 -1.17
N PRO A 280 13.21 -16.19 0.00
CA PRO A 280 14.02 -15.03 0.40
C PRO A 280 14.85 -14.31 -0.68
N GLU A 281 15.38 -15.01 -1.68
CA GLU A 281 16.28 -14.40 -2.67
C GLU A 281 15.59 -13.45 -3.64
N ARG A 282 14.31 -13.66 -3.93
CA ARG A 282 13.58 -12.83 -4.90
C ARG A 282 13.46 -11.38 -4.42
N ALA A 283 13.41 -11.22 -3.11
CA ALA A 283 13.36 -9.96 -2.43
C ALA A 283 14.76 -9.32 -2.31
N ARG A 284 15.82 -10.08 -1.96
CA ARG A 284 17.20 -9.58 -1.96
C ARG A 284 17.63 -9.07 -3.33
N SER A 285 17.30 -9.82 -4.37
CA SER A 285 17.62 -9.44 -5.76
C SER A 285 16.94 -8.13 -6.20
N ASN A 286 15.74 -7.79 -5.70
CA ASN A 286 15.16 -6.45 -5.93
C ASN A 286 15.98 -5.35 -5.24
N VAL A 287 16.52 -5.60 -4.04
CA VAL A 287 17.40 -4.63 -3.36
C VAL A 287 18.66 -4.40 -4.18
N PHE A 288 19.28 -5.47 -4.67
CA PHE A 288 20.47 -5.37 -5.51
C PHE A 288 20.19 -4.71 -6.88
N GLU A 289 19.03 -4.95 -7.47
CA GLU A 289 18.61 -4.26 -8.69
C GLU A 289 18.44 -2.74 -8.46
N GLN A 290 17.88 -2.35 -7.31
CA GLN A 290 17.79 -0.94 -6.93
C GLN A 290 19.16 -0.34 -6.63
N ILE A 291 20.04 -1.06 -5.93
CA ILE A 291 21.43 -0.63 -5.69
C ILE A 291 22.10 -0.30 -7.02
N ASN A 292 22.02 -1.19 -8.02
CA ASN A 292 22.60 -0.91 -9.35
C ASN A 292 21.92 0.27 -10.04
N THR A 293 20.59 0.35 -9.96
CA THR A 293 19.82 1.47 -10.55
C THR A 293 20.26 2.81 -9.99
N ASP A 294 20.52 2.87 -8.68
CA ASP A 294 20.96 4.10 -8.00
C ASP A 294 22.45 4.38 -8.20
N LEU A 295 23.34 3.39 -8.01
CA LEU A 295 24.79 3.51 -8.21
C LEU A 295 25.15 4.09 -9.59
N PHE A 296 24.45 3.61 -10.63
CA PHE A 296 24.68 4.03 -12.02
C PHE A 296 23.65 5.03 -12.54
N GLU A 297 22.72 5.45 -11.67
CA GLU A 297 21.72 6.49 -11.93
C GLU A 297 20.87 6.24 -13.18
N THR A 298 20.45 4.99 -13.40
CA THR A 298 19.77 4.58 -14.63
C THR A 298 18.27 4.89 -14.64
N SER A 299 17.77 5.67 -13.68
CA SER A 299 16.39 6.20 -13.70
C SER A 299 16.12 7.06 -14.93
N SER A 300 15.11 6.67 -15.71
CA SER A 300 14.83 7.30 -16.99
C SER A 300 14.51 8.80 -16.86
N PRO A 301 15.07 9.67 -17.73
CA PRO A 301 14.68 11.07 -17.78
C PRO A 301 13.16 11.23 -17.96
N SER A 302 12.55 10.35 -18.77
CA SER A 302 11.12 10.38 -19.05
C SER A 302 10.25 10.05 -17.84
N VAL A 303 10.73 9.35 -16.81
CA VAL A 303 9.97 9.17 -15.54
C VAL A 303 10.21 10.32 -14.57
N ARG A 304 11.39 10.97 -14.62
CA ARG A 304 11.74 12.09 -13.74
C ARG A 304 11.10 13.42 -14.18
N ASN A 305 11.00 13.65 -15.48
CA ASN A 305 10.66 14.96 -16.04
C ASN A 305 9.16 15.19 -16.32
N LEU A 306 8.25 14.26 -15.99
CA LEU A 306 6.82 14.39 -16.34
C LEU A 306 6.56 14.58 -17.83
N GLN A 307 7.36 13.94 -18.70
CA GLN A 307 6.87 13.69 -20.05
C GLN A 307 5.71 12.72 -19.92
N THR A 308 4.52 13.14 -20.33
CA THR A 308 3.38 12.24 -20.31
C THR A 308 3.73 11.05 -21.21
N VAL A 309 3.20 9.87 -20.89
CA VAL A 309 3.41 8.70 -21.76
C VAL A 309 2.98 9.06 -23.20
N GLU A 310 1.93 9.86 -23.35
CA GLU A 310 1.42 10.38 -24.63
C GLU A 310 2.46 11.20 -25.43
N ASP A 311 3.40 11.88 -24.77
CA ASP A 311 4.53 12.61 -25.41
C ASP A 311 5.64 11.66 -25.89
N THR A 312 5.64 10.41 -25.42
CA THR A 312 6.66 9.39 -25.73
C THR A 312 6.14 8.25 -26.61
N LEU A 313 4.84 8.21 -26.85
CA LEU A 313 4.18 7.25 -27.74
C LEU A 313 4.10 7.85 -29.15
N ASP A 314 4.29 7.02 -30.16
CA ASP A 314 3.93 7.42 -31.53
C ASP A 314 2.40 7.49 -31.69
N ASP A 315 1.93 8.09 -32.80
CA ASP A 315 0.50 8.32 -33.03
C ASP A 315 -0.32 7.01 -33.04
N SER A 316 0.27 5.90 -33.51
CA SER A 316 -0.40 4.59 -33.53
C SER A 316 -0.57 3.99 -32.14
N GLU A 317 0.40 4.21 -31.26
CA GLU A 317 0.34 3.80 -29.85
C GLU A 317 -0.63 4.70 -29.07
N ARG A 318 -0.69 5.99 -29.40
CA ARG A 318 -1.63 6.94 -28.79
C ARG A 318 -3.07 6.47 -29.00
N ASP A 319 -3.40 6.05 -30.23
CA ASP A 319 -4.74 5.57 -30.61
C ASP A 319 -5.15 4.28 -29.87
N GLN A 320 -4.24 3.29 -29.77
CA GLN A 320 -4.47 2.07 -29.00
C GLN A 320 -4.61 2.31 -27.49
N VAL A 321 -3.95 3.34 -26.98
CA VAL A 321 -4.00 3.73 -25.56
C VAL A 321 -5.30 4.48 -25.24
N THR A 322 -5.79 5.34 -26.12
CA THR A 322 -7.09 6.01 -25.97
C THR A 322 -8.26 5.04 -25.97
N ALA A 323 -8.21 3.96 -26.74
CA ALA A 323 -9.30 2.99 -26.84
C ALA A 323 -9.54 2.18 -25.54
N ASN A 324 -8.55 2.07 -24.66
CA ASN A 324 -8.59 1.16 -23.50
C ASN A 324 -8.98 1.80 -22.15
N GLY A 325 -9.46 3.05 -22.14
CA GLY A 325 -10.15 3.66 -20.98
C GLY A 325 -9.34 3.88 -19.68
N ASP A 326 -8.07 3.50 -19.62
CA ASP A 326 -7.29 3.42 -18.36
C ASP A 326 -6.30 4.57 -18.15
N LYS A 327 -6.62 5.79 -18.63
CA LYS A 327 -5.73 6.97 -18.53
C LYS A 327 -5.48 7.40 -17.07
N VAL A 328 -6.50 7.32 -16.22
CA VAL A 328 -6.47 7.77 -14.82
C VAL A 328 -5.52 6.91 -13.97
N THR A 329 -5.59 5.58 -14.10
CA THR A 329 -4.72 4.64 -13.37
C THR A 329 -3.25 4.79 -13.80
N ARG A 330 -3.00 5.11 -15.08
CA ARG A 330 -1.65 5.35 -15.59
C ARG A 330 -1.04 6.64 -15.05
N ALA A 331 -1.80 7.74 -14.98
CA ALA A 331 -1.33 9.00 -14.43
C ALA A 331 -0.92 8.86 -12.95
N ALA A 332 -1.75 8.19 -12.14
CA ALA A 332 -1.44 7.94 -10.74
C ALA A 332 -0.20 7.04 -10.56
N LYS A 333 -0.09 5.99 -11.40
CA LYS A 333 1.10 5.13 -11.43
C LYS A 333 2.36 5.92 -11.83
N TYR A 334 2.25 6.77 -12.83
CA TYR A 334 3.34 7.61 -13.30
C TYR A 334 3.83 8.56 -12.21
N ALA A 335 2.91 9.29 -11.55
CA ALA A 335 3.26 10.22 -10.48
C ALA A 335 4.02 9.51 -9.35
N LEU A 336 3.60 8.29 -9.00
CA LEU A 336 4.30 7.47 -8.02
C LEU A 336 5.68 7.00 -8.53
N ASP A 337 5.78 6.50 -9.76
CA ASP A 337 7.05 6.04 -10.33
C ASP A 337 8.05 7.22 -10.40
N LYS A 338 7.59 8.43 -10.73
CA LYS A 338 8.36 9.68 -10.68
C LYS A 338 8.84 10.00 -9.26
N GLU A 339 7.93 10.05 -8.30
CA GLU A 339 8.25 10.34 -6.91
C GLU A 339 9.34 9.39 -6.39
N ASN A 340 9.21 8.09 -6.71
CA ASN A 340 10.23 7.11 -6.39
C ASN A 340 11.59 7.41 -7.03
N ALA A 341 11.61 7.66 -8.34
CA ALA A 341 12.86 7.96 -9.05
C ALA A 341 13.56 9.21 -8.52
N LEU A 342 12.79 10.22 -8.09
CA LEU A 342 13.34 11.42 -7.46
C LEU A 342 13.88 11.12 -6.06
N VAL A 343 13.09 10.48 -5.21
CA VAL A 343 13.50 10.19 -3.83
C VAL A 343 14.73 9.28 -3.78
N PHE A 344 14.72 8.16 -4.50
CA PHE A 344 15.88 7.26 -4.52
C PHE A 344 17.12 7.94 -5.10
N GLY A 345 16.95 8.74 -6.16
CA GLY A 345 18.03 9.53 -6.74
C GLY A 345 18.63 10.55 -5.76
N ASP A 346 17.80 11.28 -5.01
CA ASP A 346 18.26 12.29 -4.06
C ASP A 346 18.96 11.68 -2.85
N LEU A 347 18.46 10.55 -2.35
CA LEU A 347 19.12 9.79 -1.29
C LEU A 347 20.47 9.22 -1.77
N ALA A 348 20.52 8.67 -2.99
CA ALA A 348 21.77 8.18 -3.58
C ALA A 348 22.82 9.29 -3.70
N LYS A 349 22.44 10.48 -4.19
CA LYS A 349 23.34 11.65 -4.26
C LYS A 349 23.90 12.07 -2.91
N LYS A 350 23.10 12.00 -1.83
CA LYS A 350 23.58 12.26 -0.47
C LYS A 350 24.64 11.26 -0.04
N VAL A 351 24.45 9.98 -0.36
CA VAL A 351 25.44 8.93 -0.10
C VAL A 351 26.70 9.19 -0.93
N PHE A 352 26.57 9.50 -2.21
CA PHE A 352 27.71 9.73 -3.11
C PHE A 352 28.62 10.86 -2.63
N ARG A 353 28.04 11.99 -2.22
CA ARG A 353 28.80 13.09 -1.60
C ARG A 353 29.54 12.67 -0.33
N THR A 354 28.99 11.70 0.42
CA THR A 354 29.58 11.25 1.68
C THR A 354 30.67 10.21 1.46
N THR A 355 30.49 9.29 0.51
CA THR A 355 31.44 8.20 0.25
C THR A 355 32.51 8.57 -0.78
N GLY A 356 32.26 9.59 -1.60
CA GLY A 356 33.09 9.92 -2.75
C GLY A 356 32.76 9.09 -4.00
N TRP A 357 31.59 8.44 -4.05
CA TRP A 357 31.16 7.74 -5.25
C TRP A 357 30.98 8.72 -6.42
N PRO A 358 31.54 8.45 -7.61
CA PRO A 358 31.52 9.41 -8.71
C PRO A 358 30.13 9.56 -9.36
N GLY A 359 29.22 8.61 -9.16
CA GLY A 359 27.93 8.55 -9.87
C GLY A 359 28.04 7.92 -11.27
N GLY A 360 26.91 7.86 -11.98
CA GLY A 360 26.77 7.17 -13.26
C GLY A 360 26.23 8.09 -14.35
N CYS A 361 25.03 7.80 -14.87
CA CYS A 361 24.42 8.57 -15.97
C CYS A 361 24.20 10.05 -15.66
N ARG A 362 24.24 10.46 -14.38
CA ARG A 362 24.09 11.87 -13.97
C ARG A 362 25.29 12.33 -13.14
N ARG A 363 26.45 11.70 -13.36
CA ARG A 363 27.73 12.09 -12.79
C ARG A 363 27.93 13.59 -12.93
N GLU A 364 28.14 14.25 -11.79
CA GLU A 364 28.35 15.70 -11.75
C GLU A 364 29.76 16.02 -12.27
N PRO A 365 29.94 17.10 -13.06
CA PRO A 365 31.27 17.51 -13.48
C PRO A 365 32.21 17.71 -12.29
N GLY A 366 33.42 17.16 -12.37
CA GLY A 366 34.44 17.30 -11.32
C GLY A 366 34.38 16.27 -10.18
N THR A 367 33.38 15.38 -10.13
CA THR A 367 33.37 14.27 -9.14
C THR A 367 34.31 13.12 -9.51
N SER A 368 34.79 13.10 -10.76
CA SER A 368 35.76 12.14 -11.28
C SER A 368 36.59 12.80 -12.38
N THR A 369 37.80 12.30 -12.60
CA THR A 369 38.66 12.72 -13.73
C THR A 369 38.19 12.14 -15.06
N LYS A 370 37.36 11.10 -15.04
CA LYS A 370 36.84 10.43 -16.25
C LYS A 370 35.32 10.63 -16.39
N SER A 371 34.86 10.91 -17.61
CA SER A 371 33.43 10.88 -17.94
C SER A 371 32.87 9.46 -17.79
N PHE A 372 31.61 9.33 -17.38
CA PHE A 372 30.96 8.02 -17.34
C PHE A 372 30.72 7.45 -18.75
N GLY A 373 30.56 8.28 -19.78
CA GLY A 373 30.30 7.84 -21.15
C GLY A 373 28.83 7.50 -21.46
N SER A 374 27.91 7.84 -20.54
CA SER A 374 26.46 7.83 -20.78
C SER A 374 25.80 8.95 -19.97
N SER A 375 24.73 9.53 -20.50
CA SER A 375 23.91 10.55 -19.83
C SER A 375 22.45 10.15 -19.64
N VAL A 376 22.07 8.93 -20.07
CA VAL A 376 20.67 8.51 -20.18
C VAL A 376 20.47 7.12 -19.57
N GLY A 377 19.69 7.10 -18.50
CA GLY A 377 19.13 5.88 -17.93
C GLY A 377 17.82 5.43 -18.58
N LEU A 378 17.51 4.14 -18.52
CA LEU A 378 16.33 3.53 -19.14
C LEU A 378 15.40 2.81 -18.14
N ASN A 379 15.75 2.74 -16.85
CA ASN A 379 14.89 2.17 -15.81
C ASN A 379 13.69 3.07 -15.55
N TRP A 380 12.48 2.55 -15.83
CA TRP A 380 11.24 3.27 -15.54
C TRP A 380 10.75 3.03 -14.12
N THR A 381 10.68 1.77 -13.71
CA THR A 381 10.21 1.37 -12.39
C THR A 381 11.38 1.16 -11.45
N MET A 382 11.25 1.66 -10.22
CA MET A 382 12.22 1.39 -9.15
C MET A 382 11.93 0.01 -8.53
N PRO A 383 12.90 -0.94 -8.54
CA PRO A 383 12.71 -2.29 -8.02
C PRO A 383 12.23 -2.39 -6.57
N LEU A 384 12.56 -1.40 -5.73
CA LEU A 384 12.06 -1.32 -4.35
C LEU A 384 10.67 -0.68 -4.25
N THR A 385 9.83 -0.74 -5.28
CA THR A 385 8.45 -0.23 -5.20
C THR A 385 7.46 -1.39 -5.22
N GLU A 386 6.77 -1.59 -4.11
CA GLU A 386 5.86 -2.73 -3.95
C GLU A 386 4.66 -2.65 -4.91
N ARG A 387 4.18 -3.83 -5.34
CA ARG A 387 3.02 -3.97 -6.21
C ARG A 387 1.72 -3.70 -5.44
N LEU A 388 1.11 -2.59 -5.83
CA LEU A 388 -0.32 -2.33 -5.95
C LEU A 388 -1.10 -1.82 -4.70
N LEU A 389 -1.11 -2.46 -3.51
CA LEU A 389 -1.93 -1.90 -2.39
C LEU A 389 -1.34 -0.66 -1.80
N CYS A 390 -0.07 -0.82 -1.44
CA CYS A 390 0.76 0.23 -0.99
C CYS A 390 0.66 1.36 -2.01
N LYS A 391 0.84 1.19 -3.33
CA LYS A 391 0.78 2.29 -4.33
C LYS A 391 -0.39 3.27 -4.21
N THR A 392 -1.53 2.86 -3.64
CA THR A 392 -2.66 3.77 -3.46
C THR A 392 -2.38 4.86 -2.40
N VAL A 393 -2.75 6.10 -2.70
CA VAL A 393 -2.77 7.19 -1.72
C VAL A 393 -4.12 7.16 -1.01
N TRP A 394 -4.07 7.27 0.31
CA TRP A 394 -5.24 7.43 1.15
C TRP A 394 -5.32 8.87 1.64
N THR A 395 -6.51 9.46 1.62
CA THR A 395 -6.77 10.71 2.32
C THR A 395 -7.44 10.39 3.65
N MET A 396 -6.94 10.94 4.74
CA MET A 396 -7.54 10.80 6.06
C MET A 396 -8.25 12.10 6.45
N ILE A 397 -9.53 11.99 6.81
CA ILE A 397 -10.25 13.06 7.50
C ILE A 397 -10.64 12.54 8.88
N GLU A 398 -10.34 13.31 9.92
CA GLU A 398 -10.70 12.96 11.28
C GLU A 398 -12.06 13.58 11.62
N LYS A 399 -13.02 12.75 12.08
CA LYS A 399 -14.28 13.22 12.67
C LYS A 399 -14.14 13.14 14.19
N PRO A 400 -13.94 14.27 14.90
CA PRO A 400 -13.65 14.28 16.33
C PRO A 400 -14.67 13.45 17.13
N GLY A 401 -14.16 12.61 18.04
CA GLY A 401 -14.98 11.75 18.90
C GLY A 401 -15.75 10.64 18.19
N LYS A 402 -15.57 10.45 16.86
CA LYS A 402 -16.28 9.43 16.08
C LYS A 402 -15.29 8.46 15.45
N PHE A 403 -14.75 8.81 14.30
CA PHE A 403 -13.87 7.95 13.53
C PHE A 403 -12.94 8.75 12.62
N ALA A 404 -11.84 8.13 12.22
CA ALA A 404 -11.03 8.58 11.09
C ALA A 404 -11.54 7.91 9.81
N GLU A 405 -11.86 8.71 8.80
CA GLU A 405 -12.21 8.26 7.46
C GLU A 405 -10.97 8.23 6.59
N TYR A 406 -10.59 7.05 6.13
CA TYR A 406 -9.53 6.86 5.15
C TYR A 406 -10.18 6.56 3.81
N ARG A 407 -10.09 7.52 2.88
CA ARG A 407 -10.62 7.37 1.52
C ARG A 407 -9.49 7.05 0.55
N ARG A 408 -9.70 6.01 -0.25
CA ARG A 408 -8.81 5.56 -1.31
C ARG A 408 -9.02 6.37 -2.60
N THR A 409 -7.96 6.52 -3.42
CA THR A 409 -8.11 6.93 -4.84
C THR A 409 -9.13 6.02 -5.55
N ASN A 410 -9.92 6.59 -6.48
CA ASN A 410 -10.96 5.83 -7.15
C ASN A 410 -10.43 4.67 -8.00
N CYS A 411 -11.29 3.68 -8.21
CA CYS A 411 -11.14 2.63 -9.21
C CYS A 411 -12.41 2.53 -10.07
N ASN A 412 -12.29 1.96 -11.26
CA ASN A 412 -13.45 1.70 -12.11
C ASN A 412 -14.11 0.37 -11.72
N VAL A 413 -15.44 0.33 -11.82
CA VAL A 413 -16.23 -0.90 -11.79
C VAL A 413 -16.02 -1.65 -13.11
N GLU A 414 -15.74 -2.94 -13.06
CA GLU A 414 -15.52 -3.82 -14.21
C GLU A 414 -16.44 -5.05 -14.12
N LEU A 415 -16.77 -5.65 -15.28
CA LEU A 415 -17.40 -6.97 -15.35
C LEU A 415 -16.31 -8.04 -15.17
N ALA A 416 -16.57 -9.09 -14.41
CA ALA A 416 -15.79 -10.31 -14.56
C ALA A 416 -16.49 -11.25 -15.52
N GLU A 417 -15.69 -11.95 -16.30
CA GLU A 417 -16.15 -12.99 -17.21
C GLU A 417 -16.95 -14.05 -16.44
N GLY A 418 -18.10 -14.43 -17.00
CA GLY A 418 -18.91 -15.55 -16.51
C GLY A 418 -19.85 -15.29 -15.32
N LEU A 419 -19.92 -14.06 -14.77
CA LEU A 419 -20.83 -13.75 -13.67
C LEU A 419 -21.64 -12.47 -13.94
N ARG A 420 -22.97 -12.51 -13.70
CA ARG A 420 -23.88 -11.34 -13.69
C ARG A 420 -23.67 -10.43 -12.47
N ARG A 421 -22.42 -10.23 -12.04
CA ARG A 421 -22.05 -9.56 -10.79
C ARG A 421 -21.02 -8.46 -11.07
N PHE A 422 -21.09 -7.37 -10.30
CA PHE A 422 -20.15 -6.26 -10.40
C PHE A 422 -18.83 -6.62 -9.71
N PHE A 423 -17.73 -6.28 -10.36
CA PHE A 423 -16.39 -6.37 -9.78
C PHE A 423 -15.79 -4.97 -9.75
N THR A 424 -14.83 -4.76 -8.85
CA THR A 424 -13.82 -3.75 -9.16
C THR A 424 -12.51 -4.52 -9.29
N LYS A 425 -11.83 -4.37 -10.43
CA LYS A 425 -10.57 -5.08 -10.73
C LYS A 425 -9.43 -4.69 -9.80
N SER A 426 -9.64 -3.67 -8.96
CA SER A 426 -8.60 -3.07 -8.14
C SER A 426 -8.84 -3.21 -6.65
N TYR A 427 -9.58 -4.20 -6.16
CA TYR A 427 -9.21 -4.74 -4.85
C TYR A 427 -8.01 -5.63 -5.09
N ILE A 428 -6.85 -5.07 -4.84
CA ILE A 428 -5.76 -5.92 -4.41
C ILE A 428 -6.24 -6.44 -3.06
N ASN A 429 -6.35 -7.75 -2.92
CA ASN A 429 -6.54 -8.37 -1.63
C ASN A 429 -5.58 -7.71 -0.67
N LEU A 430 -6.04 -7.48 0.55
CA LEU A 430 -5.28 -6.78 1.56
C LEU A 430 -3.83 -7.34 1.70
N ASP A 431 -3.59 -8.61 1.37
CA ASP A 431 -2.27 -9.27 1.26
C ASP A 431 -1.37 -8.86 0.06
N GLY A 432 -1.74 -7.86 -0.74
CA GLY A 432 -0.95 -7.40 -1.89
C GLY A 432 -1.20 -8.19 -3.19
N SER A 433 -1.97 -9.27 -3.16
CA SER A 433 -2.35 -10.02 -4.37
C SER A 433 -3.53 -9.38 -5.09
N THR A 434 -3.45 -9.21 -6.41
CA THR A 434 -4.63 -8.89 -7.23
C THR A 434 -5.49 -10.13 -7.39
N LYS A 435 -6.37 -10.42 -6.43
CA LYS A 435 -7.55 -11.26 -6.70
C LYS A 435 -8.79 -10.40 -6.68
N LEU A 436 -9.64 -10.62 -7.66
CA LEU A 436 -10.99 -10.09 -7.72
C LEU A 436 -11.76 -10.50 -6.46
N SER A 437 -11.89 -9.58 -5.50
CA SER A 437 -12.79 -9.77 -4.37
C SER A 437 -14.22 -9.54 -4.84
N ASN A 438 -15.09 -10.53 -4.61
CA ASN A 438 -16.51 -10.43 -4.90
C ASN A 438 -17.22 -9.62 -3.82
N TRP A 439 -17.76 -8.45 -4.18
CA TRP A 439 -18.61 -7.65 -3.30
C TRP A 439 -20.05 -7.91 -3.69
N TYR A 440 -20.88 -8.23 -2.71
CA TYR A 440 -22.32 -8.35 -2.96
C TYR A 440 -22.96 -7.13 -2.35
N LEU A 441 -23.67 -6.37 -3.19
CA LEU A 441 -24.48 -5.26 -2.73
C LEU A 441 -25.89 -5.82 -2.47
N PRO A 442 -26.36 -5.83 -1.23
CA PRO A 442 -27.59 -6.54 -0.84
C PRO A 442 -28.84 -6.02 -1.55
N ASN A 443 -28.84 -4.76 -2.01
CA ASN A 443 -30.02 -4.09 -2.54
C ASN A 443 -30.13 -4.07 -4.09
N GLY A 444 -29.27 -4.77 -4.83
CA GLY A 444 -29.36 -4.89 -6.29
C GLY A 444 -29.04 -3.64 -7.11
N VAL A 445 -28.98 -2.44 -6.50
CA VAL A 445 -28.52 -1.20 -7.15
C VAL A 445 -27.03 -1.03 -6.93
N GLY A 446 -26.24 -1.79 -7.67
CA GLY A 446 -24.80 -1.58 -7.75
C GLY A 446 -24.45 -0.40 -8.67
N PRO A 447 -23.26 0.21 -8.51
CA PRO A 447 -22.76 1.14 -9.50
C PRO A 447 -22.66 0.45 -10.87
N PRO A 448 -23.13 1.08 -11.96
CA PRO A 448 -22.94 0.56 -13.31
C PRO A 448 -21.47 0.29 -13.64
N VAL A 449 -21.21 -0.63 -14.57
CA VAL A 449 -19.87 -0.90 -15.10
C VAL A 449 -19.27 0.40 -15.66
N GLY A 450 -17.99 0.64 -15.40
CA GLY A 450 -17.29 1.88 -15.76
C GLY A 450 -17.45 3.01 -14.74
N THR A 451 -18.35 2.89 -13.75
CA THR A 451 -18.50 3.92 -12.70
C THR A 451 -17.23 4.00 -11.85
N LYS A 452 -16.79 5.23 -11.52
CA LYS A 452 -15.72 5.47 -10.54
C LYS A 452 -16.23 5.21 -9.12
N LEU A 453 -15.54 4.35 -8.39
CA LEU A 453 -15.85 3.95 -7.03
C LEU A 453 -14.70 4.36 -6.10
N HIS A 454 -15.04 4.87 -4.93
CA HIS A 454 -14.11 5.13 -3.83
C HIS A 454 -14.30 4.11 -2.72
N VAL A 455 -13.19 3.55 -2.25
CA VAL A 455 -13.18 2.70 -1.06
C VAL A 455 -12.91 3.58 0.14
N VAL A 456 -13.78 3.52 1.15
CA VAL A 456 -13.63 4.25 2.41
C VAL A 456 -13.53 3.26 3.55
N VAL A 457 -12.52 3.43 4.39
CA VAL A 457 -12.33 2.69 5.63
C VAL A 457 -12.55 3.66 6.78
N GLU A 458 -13.41 3.29 7.71
CA GLU A 458 -13.73 4.07 8.90
C GLU A 458 -13.11 3.36 10.10
N ILE A 459 -12.32 4.07 10.90
CA ILE A 459 -11.73 3.50 12.13
C ILE A 459 -12.16 4.34 13.31
N ARG A 460 -12.87 3.72 14.26
CA ARG A 460 -13.32 4.36 15.50
C ARG A 460 -12.13 4.88 16.31
N LEU A 461 -12.25 6.12 16.80
CA LEU A 461 -11.18 6.77 17.58
C LEU A 461 -11.35 6.57 19.09
N ASP A 462 -12.55 6.19 19.53
CA ASP A 462 -12.93 5.96 20.92
C ASP A 462 -12.73 4.51 21.38
N GLY A 463 -12.21 3.65 20.50
CA GLY A 463 -12.01 2.22 20.76
C GLY A 463 -13.31 1.41 20.82
N GLN A 464 -14.46 2.00 20.49
CA GLN A 464 -15.72 1.27 20.42
C GLN A 464 -15.85 0.50 19.10
N PRO A 465 -16.63 -0.59 19.06
CA PRO A 465 -16.99 -1.24 17.81
C PRO A 465 -17.68 -0.28 16.83
N HIS A 466 -17.35 -0.40 15.55
CA HIS A 466 -18.06 0.26 14.47
C HIS A 466 -19.52 -0.23 14.43
N ALA A 467 -20.47 0.66 14.11
CA ALA A 467 -21.89 0.31 14.07
C ALA A 467 -22.19 -0.80 13.04
N ILE A 468 -21.43 -0.80 11.94
CA ILE A 468 -21.48 -1.82 10.87
C ILE A 468 -20.04 -2.31 10.66
N PRO A 469 -19.53 -3.23 11.50
CA PRO A 469 -18.14 -3.63 11.44
C PRO A 469 -17.88 -4.47 10.19
N HIS A 470 -16.75 -4.21 9.51
CA HIS A 470 -16.37 -4.93 8.29
C HIS A 470 -15.98 -6.37 8.60
N GLY A 471 -15.15 -6.53 9.63
CA GLY A 471 -14.59 -7.82 10.02
C GLY A 471 -15.62 -8.76 10.58
N LEU A 472 -16.71 -8.22 11.15
CA LEU A 472 -17.74 -8.93 11.90
C LEU A 472 -17.03 -9.94 12.81
N GLN A 473 -16.53 -9.55 13.97
CA GLN A 473 -15.86 -10.44 14.91
C GLN A 473 -16.63 -10.52 16.22
N ALA A 474 -16.49 -11.63 16.93
CA ALA A 474 -16.96 -11.70 18.31
C ALA A 474 -16.13 -10.75 19.18
N THR A 475 -16.75 -10.13 20.18
CA THR A 475 -16.03 -9.21 21.10
C THR A 475 -15.00 -9.94 21.97
N VAL A 476 -15.20 -11.23 22.23
CA VAL A 476 -14.25 -12.07 22.98
C VAL A 476 -13.61 -13.07 22.02
N GLY A 477 -12.28 -13.15 22.06
CA GLY A 477 -11.52 -14.09 21.25
C GLY A 477 -10.13 -14.34 21.81
N PRO A 478 -9.31 -15.12 21.11
CA PRO A 478 -8.04 -15.61 21.62
C PRO A 478 -6.96 -14.54 21.80
N MET A 479 -7.11 -13.35 21.22
CA MET A 479 -6.09 -12.30 21.26
C MET A 479 -6.53 -11.13 22.14
N SER A 480 -5.60 -10.49 22.84
CA SER A 480 -5.89 -9.33 23.71
C SER A 480 -6.54 -8.15 23.00
N ASP A 481 -6.41 -8.06 21.67
CA ASP A 481 -6.97 -7.01 20.82
C ASP A 481 -8.02 -7.52 19.83
N PHE A 482 -8.61 -8.68 20.11
CA PHE A 482 -9.53 -9.33 19.17
C PHE A 482 -10.71 -8.42 18.78
N ASP A 483 -11.27 -7.67 19.72
CA ASP A 483 -12.36 -6.72 19.47
C ASP A 483 -11.93 -5.45 18.74
N GLU A 484 -10.63 -5.11 18.71
CA GLU A 484 -10.15 -3.94 17.93
C GLU A 484 -10.40 -4.16 16.42
N ALA A 485 -10.58 -5.40 15.98
CA ALA A 485 -11.00 -5.71 14.61
C ALA A 485 -12.39 -5.14 14.28
N ASN A 486 -13.27 -4.98 15.28
CA ASN A 486 -14.60 -4.42 15.12
C ASN A 486 -14.61 -2.89 15.09
N GLU A 487 -13.52 -2.20 15.42
CA GLU A 487 -13.40 -0.74 15.26
C GLU A 487 -13.46 -0.30 13.78
N VAL A 488 -13.24 -1.25 12.86
CA VAL A 488 -13.09 -1.01 11.42
C VAL A 488 -14.41 -1.21 10.69
N GLY A 489 -14.94 -0.11 10.13
CA GLY A 489 -15.99 -0.09 9.12
C GLY A 489 -15.40 0.03 7.71
N MET A 490 -16.09 -0.50 6.72
CA MET A 490 -15.69 -0.33 5.32
C MET A 490 -16.93 -0.07 4.47
N ARG A 491 -16.85 0.93 3.60
CA ARG A 491 -17.92 1.27 2.66
C ARG A 491 -17.36 1.65 1.31
N ILE A 492 -18.21 1.56 0.31
CA ILE A 492 -17.93 2.05 -1.03
C ILE A 492 -18.76 3.31 -1.27
N GLU A 493 -18.19 4.28 -1.98
CA GLU A 493 -18.89 5.49 -2.44
C GLU A 493 -18.81 5.58 -3.96
N TRP A 494 -19.88 6.00 -4.61
CA TRP A 494 -19.89 6.31 -6.04
C TRP A 494 -20.89 7.41 -6.33
N GLN A 495 -20.83 7.99 -7.53
CA GLN A 495 -21.88 8.88 -8.00
C GLN A 495 -22.82 8.13 -8.94
N ASN A 496 -24.12 8.28 -8.73
CA ASN A 496 -25.12 7.79 -9.67
C ASN A 496 -25.18 8.67 -10.94
N ALA A 497 -26.00 8.28 -11.92
CA ALA A 497 -26.16 9.03 -13.17
C ALA A 497 -26.66 10.48 -12.98
N ALA A 498 -27.35 10.75 -11.86
CA ALA A 498 -27.80 12.10 -11.48
C ALA A 498 -26.72 12.91 -10.74
N GLY A 499 -25.50 12.39 -10.59
CA GLY A 499 -24.40 13.04 -9.87
C GLY A 499 -24.52 12.98 -8.35
N GLN A 500 -25.51 12.28 -7.80
CA GLN A 500 -25.68 12.14 -6.36
C GLN A 500 -24.71 11.08 -5.81
N TRP A 501 -24.08 11.40 -4.67
CA TRP A 501 -23.23 10.46 -3.97
C TRP A 501 -24.07 9.36 -3.30
N MET A 502 -23.80 8.13 -3.71
CA MET A 502 -24.33 6.90 -3.14
C MET A 502 -23.25 6.24 -2.29
N GLN A 503 -23.65 5.47 -1.29
CA GLN A 503 -22.75 4.68 -0.48
C GLN A 503 -23.39 3.37 -0.03
N GLU A 504 -22.57 2.35 0.19
CA GLU A 504 -23.00 1.08 0.76
C GLU A 504 -21.89 0.53 1.65
N TYR A 505 -22.25 0.09 2.87
CA TYR A 505 -21.32 -0.60 3.75
C TYR A 505 -21.07 -2.02 3.26
N VAL A 506 -19.87 -2.51 3.52
CA VAL A 506 -19.52 -3.86 3.15
C VAL A 506 -18.95 -4.61 4.32
N GLN A 507 -19.39 -5.86 4.46
CA GLN A 507 -19.02 -6.77 5.52
C GLN A 507 -18.45 -8.06 4.91
N MET A 508 -17.56 -8.71 5.64
CA MET A 508 -16.93 -9.95 5.18
C MET A 508 -17.91 -11.12 5.18
N LYS A 509 -18.03 -11.79 4.02
CA LYS A 509 -18.96 -12.93 3.83
C LYS A 509 -18.52 -14.25 4.45
N GLN A 510 -17.21 -14.49 4.50
CA GLN A 510 -16.63 -15.74 4.96
C GLN A 510 -15.72 -15.44 6.15
N GLN A 511 -16.28 -15.45 7.35
CA GLN A 511 -15.48 -15.47 8.58
C GLN A 511 -14.79 -16.83 8.76
N TYR A 512 -15.41 -17.89 8.25
CA TYR A 512 -15.05 -19.30 8.47
C TYR A 512 -14.48 -19.97 7.23
N ASN A 513 -13.72 -19.23 6.40
CA ASN A 513 -12.82 -19.99 5.53
C ASN A 513 -11.94 -20.80 6.47
N ARG A 514 -12.03 -22.13 6.33
CA ARG A 514 -11.04 -23.09 6.80
C ARG A 514 -9.74 -22.69 6.11
N HIS A 515 -9.14 -21.59 6.56
CA HIS A 515 -7.79 -21.27 6.18
C HIS A 515 -6.99 -22.48 6.65
N ASN A 516 -6.17 -22.99 5.74
CA ASN A 516 -5.35 -24.18 5.89
C ASN A 516 -4.81 -24.30 7.33
N GLU A 517 -4.63 -25.55 7.79
CA GLU A 517 -4.18 -25.99 9.12
C GLU A 517 -2.97 -25.24 9.73
N ALA A 518 -2.33 -24.34 8.98
CA ALA A 518 -1.22 -23.49 9.37
C ALA A 518 -1.55 -22.31 10.31
N HIS A 519 -2.82 -21.92 10.49
CA HIS A 519 -3.16 -20.84 11.43
C HIS A 519 -3.53 -21.38 12.81
N PRO A 520 -3.10 -20.72 13.90
CA PRO A 520 -3.55 -21.06 15.23
C PRO A 520 -5.07 -21.00 15.35
N THR A 521 -5.58 -21.98 16.10
CA THR A 521 -6.97 -22.09 16.49
C THR A 521 -7.55 -20.76 17.01
N GLY A 522 -8.70 -20.36 16.46
CA GLY A 522 -9.44 -19.15 16.86
C GLY A 522 -9.14 -17.86 16.13
N ILE A 523 -8.15 -17.87 15.25
CA ILE A 523 -7.81 -16.71 14.43
C ILE A 523 -8.66 -16.71 13.16
N THR A 524 -9.59 -15.76 13.06
CA THR A 524 -10.46 -15.62 11.88
C THR A 524 -9.83 -14.73 10.81
N ALA A 525 -10.28 -14.90 9.57
CA ALA A 525 -9.88 -14.01 8.47
C ALA A 525 -10.26 -12.55 8.73
N GLY A 526 -11.40 -12.29 9.39
CA GLY A 526 -11.86 -10.94 9.66
C GLY A 526 -11.01 -10.23 10.72
N TYR A 527 -10.59 -10.94 11.77
CA TYR A 527 -9.62 -10.43 12.73
C TYR A 527 -8.29 -10.10 12.04
N LEU A 528 -7.72 -11.05 11.28
CA LEU A 528 -6.44 -10.85 10.58
C LEU A 528 -6.47 -9.64 9.66
N ARG A 529 -7.51 -9.52 8.83
CA ARG A 529 -7.63 -8.46 7.83
C ARG A 529 -7.91 -7.10 8.45
N CYS A 530 -8.83 -7.01 9.39
CA CYS A 530 -9.21 -5.72 9.97
C CYS A 530 -8.11 -5.17 10.87
N THR A 531 -7.45 -6.01 11.67
CA THR A 531 -6.34 -5.54 12.52
C THR A 531 -5.12 -5.12 11.70
N ALA A 532 -4.84 -5.82 10.60
CA ALA A 532 -3.79 -5.43 9.66
C ALA A 532 -4.14 -4.13 8.91
N LEU A 533 -5.39 -3.98 8.43
CA LEU A 533 -5.88 -2.77 7.77
C LEU A 533 -5.86 -1.56 8.71
N ARG A 534 -6.25 -1.76 9.96
CA ARG A 534 -6.18 -0.74 11.01
C ARG A 534 -4.74 -0.29 11.22
N ALA A 535 -3.81 -1.23 11.40
CA ALA A 535 -2.41 -0.91 11.60
C ALA A 535 -1.81 -0.16 10.39
N PHE A 536 -2.12 -0.64 9.18
CA PHE A 536 -1.72 -0.04 7.91
C PHE A 536 -2.15 1.43 7.79
N LEU A 537 -3.41 1.74 8.07
CA LEU A 537 -3.97 3.09 7.93
C LEU A 537 -3.59 4.02 9.08
N LYS A 538 -3.59 3.51 10.32
CA LYS A 538 -3.17 4.27 11.52
C LYS A 538 -1.66 4.47 11.64
N GLN A 539 -0.88 4.00 10.66
CA GLN A 539 0.58 4.11 10.65
C GLN A 539 1.22 3.38 11.85
N GLU A 540 0.61 2.28 12.30
CA GLU A 540 1.10 1.47 13.41
C GLU A 540 2.03 0.38 12.87
N HIS A 541 3.28 0.40 13.29
CA HIS A 541 4.22 -0.66 12.90
C HIS A 541 3.94 -1.93 13.70
N ARG A 542 3.61 -3.02 13.01
CA ARG A 542 3.59 -4.36 13.58
C ARG A 542 4.92 -5.01 13.23
N PRO A 543 5.90 -5.04 14.16
CA PRO A 543 7.13 -5.77 13.89
C PRO A 543 6.77 -7.22 13.55
N VAL A 544 7.37 -7.75 12.49
CA VAL A 544 7.31 -9.18 12.18
C VAL A 544 8.12 -9.89 13.25
N THR A 545 7.57 -10.00 14.46
CA THR A 545 8.19 -10.77 15.53
C THR A 545 7.87 -12.25 15.30
N ALA A 546 8.83 -13.12 15.63
CA ALA A 546 8.66 -14.57 15.58
C ALA A 546 7.46 -15.09 16.42
N GLN A 547 6.91 -14.25 17.31
CA GLN A 547 5.83 -14.63 18.22
C GLN A 547 4.49 -14.87 17.53
N PHE A 548 4.19 -14.18 16.41
CA PHE A 548 2.89 -14.30 15.73
C PHE A 548 3.04 -14.24 14.20
N PRO A 549 3.72 -15.21 13.56
CA PRO A 549 3.97 -15.21 12.11
C PRO A 549 2.70 -15.25 11.28
N PHE A 550 1.58 -15.68 11.88
CA PHE A 550 0.27 -15.74 11.23
C PHE A 550 -0.42 -14.38 11.07
N LEU A 551 0.04 -13.32 11.76
CA LEU A 551 -0.56 -11.99 11.64
C LEU A 551 -0.25 -11.40 10.28
N THR A 552 -1.28 -10.96 9.56
CA THR A 552 -1.09 -10.29 8.29
C THR A 552 -0.50 -8.89 8.51
N ASN A 553 0.48 -8.50 7.70
CA ASN A 553 1.08 -7.18 7.72
C ASN A 553 0.96 -6.56 6.32
N TYR A 554 0.26 -5.42 6.21
CA TYR A 554 0.11 -4.68 4.95
C TYR A 554 1.14 -3.56 4.80
N GLY A 555 2.12 -3.50 5.70
CA GLY A 555 3.07 -2.41 5.79
C GLY A 555 2.43 -1.15 6.36
N ILE A 556 2.81 0.00 5.79
CA ILE A 556 2.34 1.33 6.21
C ILE A 556 1.71 2.04 5.02
N ALA A 557 0.49 2.56 5.19
CA ALA A 557 -0.23 3.26 4.13
C ALA A 557 0.38 4.64 3.84
N LYS A 558 0.33 5.10 2.59
CA LYS A 558 0.58 6.52 2.30
C LYS A 558 -0.69 7.31 2.58
N VAL A 559 -0.74 7.97 3.73
CA VAL A 559 -1.91 8.72 4.19
C VAL A 559 -1.61 10.21 4.13
N LYS A 560 -2.38 10.97 3.34
CA LYS A 560 -2.41 12.44 3.41
C LYS A 560 -3.55 12.83 4.37
N LYS A 561 -3.22 13.34 5.56
CA LYS A 561 -4.21 13.93 6.47
C LYS A 561 -4.72 15.22 5.84
N ILE A 562 -6.03 15.31 5.68
CA ILE A 562 -6.73 16.48 5.17
C ILE A 562 -7.42 17.14 6.35
N SER A 563 -7.10 18.41 6.60
CA SER A 563 -7.85 19.23 7.56
C SER A 563 -8.54 20.34 6.79
N ILE A 564 -9.81 20.56 7.08
CA ILE A 564 -10.62 21.59 6.44
C ILE A 564 -10.97 22.60 7.52
N ASP A 565 -10.45 23.81 7.38
CA ASP A 565 -10.88 24.96 8.16
C ASP A 565 -11.96 25.68 7.36
N HIS A 566 -13.20 25.53 7.80
CA HIS A 566 -14.37 26.13 7.16
C HIS A 566 -14.42 27.66 7.33
N LEU A 567 -13.81 28.21 8.39
CA LEU A 567 -13.81 29.65 8.65
C LEU A 567 -12.82 30.37 7.73
N THR A 568 -11.62 29.81 7.60
CA THR A 568 -10.56 30.39 6.76
C THR A 568 -10.57 29.86 5.32
N GLN A 569 -11.52 28.98 4.99
CA GLN A 569 -11.60 28.28 3.70
C GLN A 569 -10.25 27.65 3.30
N THR A 570 -9.56 27.06 4.29
CA THR A 570 -8.23 26.49 4.10
C THR A 570 -8.30 24.97 4.16
N ILE A 571 -7.76 24.31 3.15
CA ILE A 571 -7.55 22.87 3.14
C ILE A 571 -6.06 22.62 3.33
N THR A 572 -5.70 22.01 4.45
CA THR A 572 -4.32 21.56 4.68
C THR A 572 -4.20 20.09 4.32
N SER A 573 -3.20 19.76 3.51
CA SER A 573 -2.83 18.38 3.20
C SER A 573 -1.45 18.13 3.75
N GLN A 574 -1.35 17.26 4.75
CA GLN A 574 -0.09 16.87 5.34
C GLN A 574 0.10 15.37 5.12
N LEU A 575 1.25 14.96 4.58
CA LEU A 575 1.62 13.56 4.62
C LEU A 575 1.74 13.14 6.08
N LEU A 576 0.89 12.21 6.52
CA LEU A 576 0.94 11.65 7.85
C LEU A 576 2.24 10.85 7.95
N ALA A 577 3.20 11.37 8.70
CA ALA A 577 4.45 10.66 8.92
C ALA A 577 4.14 9.32 9.57
N ALA A 578 4.81 8.25 9.11
CA ALA A 578 4.74 6.99 9.81
C ALA A 578 5.18 7.24 11.26
N THR A 579 4.24 7.18 12.20
CA THR A 579 4.52 7.58 13.60
C THR A 579 5.71 6.78 14.14
N GLY A 580 5.89 5.55 13.63
CA GLY A 580 7.01 4.67 13.92
C GLY A 580 7.11 4.33 15.40
N LYS A 581 6.13 4.76 16.18
CA LYS A 581 5.89 4.31 17.53
C LYS A 581 5.37 2.88 17.32
N PRO A 582 6.09 1.86 17.82
CA PRO A 582 5.47 0.56 17.97
C PRO A 582 4.16 0.75 18.74
N ARG A 583 3.21 -0.17 18.53
CA ARG A 583 2.00 -0.21 19.36
C ARG A 583 2.41 0.05 20.81
N PRO A 584 1.77 1.01 21.51
CA PRO A 584 2.26 1.44 22.81
C PRO A 584 2.41 0.21 23.71
N ALA A 585 3.54 0.14 24.42
CA ALA A 585 3.98 -1.08 25.12
C ALA A 585 2.97 -1.58 26.17
N ASN A 586 2.03 -0.73 26.57
CA ASN A 586 0.91 -1.03 27.46
C ASN A 586 -0.21 -1.87 26.81
N LYS A 587 -0.20 -2.09 25.49
CA LYS A 587 -1.14 -3.00 24.79
C LYS A 587 -0.40 -4.06 23.97
N PRO A 588 0.40 -4.93 24.60
CA PRO A 588 1.08 -5.99 23.87
C PRO A 588 0.06 -6.99 23.32
N LEU A 589 0.29 -7.44 22.08
CA LEU A 589 -0.40 -8.59 21.50
C LEU A 589 -0.08 -9.82 22.34
N ARG A 590 -1.09 -10.43 22.96
CA ARG A 590 -0.93 -11.63 23.78
C ARG A 590 -2.11 -12.56 23.56
N TRP A 591 -1.85 -13.85 23.64
CA TRP A 591 -2.90 -14.85 23.79
C TRP A 591 -3.64 -14.60 25.11
N GLN A 592 -4.96 -14.57 25.04
CA GLN A 592 -5.82 -14.58 26.22
C GLN A 592 -5.92 -16.00 26.76
N THR A 593 -5.80 -16.15 28.07
CA THR A 593 -6.07 -17.43 28.74
C THR A 593 -7.57 -17.69 28.81
N ASP A 594 -7.97 -18.96 28.94
CA ASP A 594 -9.37 -19.33 29.15
C ASP A 594 -10.00 -18.62 30.36
N ALA A 595 -9.21 -18.39 31.41
CA ALA A 595 -9.63 -17.65 32.60
C ALA A 595 -9.91 -16.17 32.30
N GLN A 596 -9.06 -15.53 31.49
CA GLN A 596 -9.27 -14.15 31.04
C GLN A 596 -10.52 -14.04 30.17
N GLN A 597 -10.66 -14.91 29.17
CA GLN A 597 -11.85 -14.94 28.32
C GLN A 597 -13.12 -15.18 29.16
N SER A 598 -13.08 -16.12 30.10
CA SER A 598 -14.19 -16.40 31.01
C SER A 598 -14.55 -15.20 31.89
N THR A 599 -13.55 -14.47 32.37
CA THR A 599 -13.76 -13.25 33.19
C THR A 599 -14.48 -12.18 32.37
N ILE A 600 -14.06 -11.96 31.11
CA ILE A 600 -14.72 -11.02 30.20
C ILE A 600 -16.15 -11.48 29.88
N MET A 601 -16.35 -12.77 29.60
CA MET A 601 -17.68 -13.29 29.32
C MET A 601 -18.63 -13.13 30.51
N ARG A 602 -18.16 -13.40 31.73
CA ARG A 602 -18.94 -13.20 32.97
C ARG A 602 -19.26 -11.73 33.19
N SER A 603 -18.33 -10.80 32.95
CA SER A 603 -18.60 -9.37 33.09
C SER A 603 -19.64 -8.85 32.10
N LEU A 604 -19.83 -9.52 30.97
CA LEU A 604 -20.89 -9.24 30.01
C LEU A 604 -22.24 -9.88 30.39
N GLY A 605 -22.30 -10.70 31.44
CA GLY A 605 -23.52 -11.35 31.93
C GLY A 605 -23.69 -12.82 31.54
N VAL A 606 -22.64 -13.50 31.07
CA VAL A 606 -22.69 -14.95 30.82
C VAL A 606 -22.83 -15.69 32.14
N GLN A 607 -23.87 -16.51 32.26
CA GLN A 607 -24.19 -17.23 33.49
C GLN A 607 -23.24 -18.40 33.75
N HIS A 608 -22.82 -19.12 32.70
CA HIS A 608 -21.92 -20.25 32.82
C HIS A 608 -20.81 -20.21 31.78
N THR A 609 -19.57 -20.16 32.27
CA THR A 609 -18.35 -20.41 31.49
C THR A 609 -17.72 -21.72 31.96
N PRO A 610 -17.00 -22.47 31.11
CA PRO A 610 -16.32 -23.67 31.55
C PRO A 610 -15.31 -23.30 32.65
N ALA A 611 -15.26 -24.09 33.72
CA ALA A 611 -14.13 -24.07 34.62
C ALA A 611 -12.85 -24.46 33.85
N PRO A 612 -11.70 -23.81 34.12
CA PRO A 612 -10.42 -24.19 33.52
C PRO A 612 -10.14 -25.69 33.74
N VAL A 613 -9.56 -26.32 32.72
CA VAL A 613 -9.36 -27.77 32.62
C VAL A 613 -8.71 -28.33 33.88
N GLY A 614 -9.41 -29.25 34.56
CA GLY A 614 -8.97 -29.85 35.82
C GLY A 614 -10.01 -30.78 36.47
N ASN A 615 -11.29 -30.70 36.07
CA ASN A 615 -12.33 -31.58 36.59
C ASN A 615 -13.32 -31.99 35.48
N LEU A 616 -12.90 -32.89 34.60
CA LEU A 616 -13.73 -33.42 33.50
C LEU A 616 -14.99 -34.15 33.98
N ASN A 617 -15.01 -34.59 35.25
CA ASN A 617 -16.13 -35.30 35.88
C ASN A 617 -17.26 -34.37 36.39
N GLN A 618 -17.09 -33.04 36.35
CA GLN A 618 -18.12 -32.08 36.79
C GLN A 618 -18.96 -31.48 35.65
N TYR A 619 -18.69 -31.86 34.41
CA TYR A 619 -19.51 -31.41 33.29
C TYR A 619 -20.65 -32.40 33.06
N PRO A 620 -21.92 -31.96 33.12
CA PRO A 620 -22.99 -32.78 32.59
C PRO A 620 -22.65 -33.04 31.11
N PRO A 621 -22.75 -34.29 30.61
CA PRO A 621 -22.60 -34.56 29.18
C PRO A 621 -23.51 -33.60 28.41
N VAL A 622 -23.13 -33.18 27.21
CA VAL A 622 -23.82 -32.15 26.39
C VAL A 622 -25.34 -32.42 26.20
N ASN A 623 -25.82 -33.61 26.57
CA ASN A 623 -27.21 -34.04 26.53
C ASN A 623 -27.96 -34.00 27.89
N GLN A 624 -27.28 -33.75 29.01
CA GLN A 624 -27.94 -33.49 30.30
C GLN A 624 -28.21 -31.99 30.40
N ALA A 625 -29.40 -31.60 29.91
CA ALA A 625 -29.96 -30.27 30.10
C ALA A 625 -29.67 -29.75 31.51
N PHE A 626 -29.24 -28.50 31.63
CA PHE A 626 -29.18 -27.76 32.90
C PHE A 626 -30.61 -27.64 33.46
N ARG A 627 -31.14 -28.74 34.03
CA ARG A 627 -32.53 -28.90 34.50
C ARG A 627 -32.87 -28.02 35.71
N LYS A 628 -31.90 -27.26 36.24
CA LYS A 628 -32.08 -26.37 37.40
C LYS A 628 -32.06 -24.88 37.06
N ILE A 629 -31.99 -24.49 35.80
CA ILE A 629 -32.11 -23.08 35.39
C ILE A 629 -33.56 -22.87 34.91
N THR A 630 -34.27 -21.93 35.52
CA THR A 630 -35.63 -21.55 35.12
C THR A 630 -35.64 -21.02 33.68
N GLY A 631 -36.38 -21.72 32.81
CA GLY A 631 -36.63 -21.40 31.39
C GLY A 631 -36.14 -22.47 30.40
N LYS A 632 -36.23 -22.23 29.08
CA LYS A 632 -35.98 -23.28 28.06
C LYS A 632 -34.50 -23.67 28.04
N ALA A 633 -34.19 -24.87 28.56
CA ALA A 633 -32.83 -25.40 28.56
C ALA A 633 -32.26 -25.49 27.13
N LYS A 634 -31.11 -24.87 26.89
CA LYS A 634 -30.36 -25.02 25.64
C LYS A 634 -29.55 -26.31 25.68
N VAL A 635 -29.67 -27.13 24.63
CA VAL A 635 -28.85 -28.35 24.41
C VAL A 635 -27.50 -28.06 23.76
N ARG A 636 -27.20 -26.78 23.52
CA ARG A 636 -26.03 -26.31 22.77
C ARG A 636 -25.46 -25.08 23.47
N CYS A 637 -24.15 -24.90 23.38
CA CYS A 637 -23.53 -23.65 23.82
C CYS A 637 -24.09 -22.45 23.04
N ASP A 638 -23.90 -21.25 23.57
CA ASP A 638 -24.44 -20.02 23.00
C ASP A 638 -23.99 -19.83 21.54
N TRP A 639 -22.72 -20.07 21.22
CA TRP A 639 -22.24 -19.98 19.84
C TRP A 639 -22.98 -20.92 18.90
N CYS A 640 -23.03 -22.22 19.22
CA CYS A 640 -23.67 -23.22 18.37
C CYS A 640 -25.18 -22.96 18.24
N HIS A 641 -25.82 -22.47 19.31
CA HIS A 641 -27.24 -22.13 19.28
C HIS A 641 -27.55 -21.01 18.27
N PHE A 642 -26.78 -19.91 18.30
CA PHE A 642 -27.03 -18.77 17.39
C PHE A 642 -26.42 -18.96 16.00
N GLY A 643 -25.28 -19.63 15.90
CA GLY A 643 -24.66 -19.98 14.63
C GLY A 643 -25.61 -20.77 13.72
N ILE A 644 -26.44 -21.64 14.30
CA ILE A 644 -27.47 -22.41 13.57
C ILE A 644 -28.62 -21.53 13.11
N LYS A 645 -29.12 -20.66 14.00
CA LYS A 645 -30.21 -19.73 13.69
C LYS A 645 -29.83 -18.78 12.53
N ILE A 646 -28.59 -18.28 12.54
CA ILE A 646 -28.09 -17.29 11.58
C ILE A 646 -27.66 -17.96 10.28
N ALA A 647 -26.83 -19.01 10.34
CA ALA A 647 -26.30 -19.65 9.15
C ALA A 647 -27.33 -20.54 8.43
N GLY A 648 -28.52 -20.75 9.01
CA GLY A 648 -29.51 -21.70 8.50
C GLY A 648 -28.99 -23.15 8.41
N ARG A 649 -27.85 -23.43 9.05
CA ARG A 649 -27.19 -24.73 9.01
C ARG A 649 -27.91 -25.67 9.96
N LYS A 650 -28.74 -26.58 9.42
CA LYS A 650 -29.44 -27.60 10.21
C LYS A 650 -28.51 -28.55 11.00
N LYS A 651 -27.19 -28.53 10.77
CA LYS A 651 -26.21 -29.52 11.27
C LYS A 651 -24.94 -28.95 11.93
N LEU A 652 -24.99 -27.84 12.68
CA LEU A 652 -23.89 -27.59 13.64
C LEU A 652 -24.21 -28.42 14.89
N GLU A 653 -23.56 -29.57 15.00
CA GLU A 653 -23.64 -30.40 16.19
C GLU A 653 -22.65 -29.84 17.21
N CYS A 654 -23.13 -29.47 18.40
CA CYS A 654 -22.30 -28.99 19.50
C CYS A 654 -21.55 -30.16 20.12
N MET A 655 -20.71 -30.86 19.34
CA MET A 655 -19.98 -32.04 19.79
C MET A 655 -18.75 -31.63 20.58
N GLN A 656 -18.66 -32.12 21.81
CA GLN A 656 -17.51 -31.92 22.67
C GLN A 656 -16.26 -32.56 22.05
N VAL A 657 -15.13 -31.87 22.13
CA VAL A 657 -13.84 -32.40 21.70
C VAL A 657 -13.36 -33.36 22.78
N TRP A 658 -12.90 -34.54 22.38
CA TRP A 658 -12.41 -35.55 23.32
C TRP A 658 -11.33 -34.96 24.24
N GLY A 659 -11.52 -35.13 25.56
CA GLY A 659 -10.60 -34.63 26.58
C GLY A 659 -10.65 -33.12 26.85
N LYS A 660 -11.57 -32.36 26.23
CA LYS A 660 -11.69 -30.90 26.44
C LYS A 660 -13.10 -30.47 26.81
N ALA A 661 -13.25 -29.45 27.62
CA ALA A 661 -14.55 -28.88 28.03
C ALA A 661 -15.12 -27.88 27.01
N VAL A 662 -14.91 -28.14 25.72
CA VAL A 662 -15.28 -27.25 24.61
C VAL A 662 -15.75 -28.07 23.42
N CYS A 663 -16.70 -27.53 22.64
CA CYS A 663 -17.14 -28.18 21.40
C CYS A 663 -16.19 -27.88 20.24
N GLY A 664 -16.18 -28.73 19.21
CA GLY A 664 -15.24 -28.59 18.09
C GLY A 664 -15.37 -27.27 17.32
N ASP A 665 -16.52 -26.61 17.36
CA ASP A 665 -16.69 -25.27 16.78
C ASP A 665 -16.09 -24.16 17.67
N CYS A 666 -16.40 -24.15 18.97
CA CYS A 666 -15.86 -23.18 19.92
C CYS A 666 -14.34 -23.34 20.06
N GLU A 667 -13.84 -24.58 20.06
CA GLU A 667 -12.42 -24.87 20.02
C GLU A 667 -11.81 -24.21 18.80
N ARG A 668 -12.31 -24.46 17.58
CA ARG A 668 -11.83 -23.81 16.35
C ARG A 668 -11.84 -22.29 16.39
N MET A 669 -12.72 -21.71 17.21
CA MET A 669 -12.82 -20.26 17.45
C MET A 669 -11.91 -19.76 18.59
N GLY A 670 -11.12 -20.63 19.20
CA GLY A 670 -10.16 -20.30 20.25
C GLY A 670 -10.83 -19.80 21.53
N ARG A 671 -12.02 -20.31 21.82
CA ARG A 671 -12.87 -19.89 22.94
C ARG A 671 -13.52 -21.06 23.66
N GLY A 672 -13.81 -20.88 24.94
CA GLY A 672 -14.61 -21.83 25.72
C GLY A 672 -16.08 -21.86 25.30
N CYS A 673 -16.76 -22.99 25.57
CA CYS A 673 -18.21 -23.09 25.43
C CYS A 673 -18.93 -22.32 26.54
N ASN A 674 -19.70 -21.30 26.20
CA ASN A 674 -20.54 -20.57 27.16
C ASN A 674 -22.01 -20.98 27.09
N TYR A 675 -22.71 -20.86 28.21
CA TYR A 675 -24.15 -21.10 28.31
C TYR A 675 -24.83 -19.97 29.06
N THR A 676 -25.75 -19.31 28.37
CA THR A 676 -26.57 -18.23 28.91
C THR A 676 -28.02 -18.55 28.63
N HIS A 677 -28.94 -18.19 29.53
CA HIS A 677 -30.36 -18.31 29.28
C HIS A 677 -30.77 -17.59 27.99
N GLU A 678 -31.72 -18.17 27.22
CA GLU A 678 -32.11 -17.62 25.92
C GLU A 678 -32.68 -16.20 26.04
N ASP A 679 -33.51 -15.95 27.07
CA ASP A 679 -34.12 -14.65 27.29
C ASP A 679 -33.08 -13.56 27.61
N ILE A 680 -32.11 -13.86 28.47
CA ILE A 680 -31.02 -12.94 28.82
C ILE A 680 -30.16 -12.64 27.58
N MET A 681 -29.84 -13.68 26.80
CA MET A 681 -29.09 -13.53 25.57
C MET A 681 -29.86 -12.71 24.52
N ASN A 682 -31.17 -12.90 24.40
CA ASN A 682 -32.01 -12.13 23.48
C ASN A 682 -32.15 -10.65 23.90
N GLN A 683 -32.07 -10.36 25.20
CA GLN A 683 -32.17 -9.00 25.75
C GLN A 683 -30.83 -8.24 25.76
N SER A 684 -29.69 -8.92 25.72
CA SER A 684 -28.36 -8.28 25.80
C SER A 684 -27.61 -8.30 24.48
N GLN A 685 -27.55 -7.14 23.80
CA GLN A 685 -26.77 -6.97 22.57
C GLN A 685 -25.26 -7.23 22.80
N ALA A 686 -24.74 -6.88 23.98
CA ALA A 686 -23.35 -7.14 24.34
C ALA A 686 -23.06 -8.65 24.41
N LEU A 687 -23.96 -9.44 25.00
CA LEU A 687 -23.83 -10.89 25.05
C LEU A 687 -23.96 -11.52 23.66
N GLN A 688 -24.84 -11.01 22.82
CA GLN A 688 -24.95 -11.45 21.42
C GLN A 688 -23.65 -11.23 20.67
N ARG A 689 -23.06 -10.02 20.74
CA ARG A 689 -21.79 -9.67 20.09
C ARG A 689 -20.60 -10.48 20.64
N ALA A 690 -20.56 -10.77 21.93
CA ALA A 690 -19.53 -11.62 22.51
C ALA A 690 -19.70 -13.10 22.16
N SER A 691 -20.95 -13.55 22.04
CA SER A 691 -21.26 -14.97 21.89
C SER A 691 -21.30 -15.43 20.45
N PHE A 692 -21.63 -14.57 19.49
CA PHE A 692 -21.62 -14.94 18.08
C PHE A 692 -21.32 -13.74 17.20
N THR A 693 -20.91 -14.08 16.00
CA THR A 693 -20.61 -13.09 15.00
C THR A 693 -21.88 -12.76 14.21
N PRO A 694 -22.30 -11.48 14.10
CA PRO A 694 -23.48 -11.14 13.33
C PRO A 694 -23.29 -11.63 11.89
N GLY A 695 -24.02 -12.67 11.49
CA GLY A 695 -24.11 -13.07 10.09
C GLY A 695 -25.30 -12.36 9.45
N GLU A 696 -25.25 -12.15 8.14
CA GLU A 696 -26.37 -11.62 7.33
C GLU A 696 -27.69 -12.22 7.82
N SER A 697 -28.59 -11.40 8.37
CA SER A 697 -29.98 -11.79 8.56
C SER A 697 -30.51 -12.25 7.21
N LYS A 698 -31.28 -13.35 7.19
CA LYS A 698 -31.75 -14.01 5.96
C LYS A 698 -32.21 -13.02 4.88
N ARG A 699 -31.76 -13.30 3.66
CA ARG A 699 -32.23 -12.73 2.38
C ARG A 699 -33.74 -12.44 2.43
N GLY A 700 -34.12 -11.18 2.33
CA GLY A 700 -35.52 -10.76 2.12
C GLY A 700 -36.15 -9.93 3.24
N ALA A 701 -35.60 -9.92 4.45
CA ALA A 701 -35.94 -8.87 5.41
C ALA A 701 -35.24 -7.60 4.93
N SER A 702 -36.01 -6.63 4.44
CA SER A 702 -35.48 -5.31 4.11
C SER A 702 -34.60 -4.82 5.26
N VAL A 703 -33.51 -4.13 4.95
CA VAL A 703 -32.68 -3.42 5.94
C VAL A 703 -33.53 -2.41 6.77
N ALA A 704 -34.80 -2.19 6.40
CA ALA A 704 -35.77 -1.46 7.22
C ALA A 704 -36.22 -2.21 8.49
N GLU A 705 -36.25 -3.55 8.52
CA GLU A 705 -36.67 -4.29 9.74
C GLU A 705 -35.55 -4.45 10.77
N SER A 706 -34.28 -4.30 10.36
CA SER A 706 -33.12 -4.20 11.27
C SER A 706 -32.87 -2.78 11.78
N ARG A 707 -33.77 -1.82 11.50
CA ARG A 707 -33.82 -0.51 12.19
C ARG A 707 -34.42 -0.57 13.59
N ILE A 708 -34.92 -1.73 14.00
CA ILE A 708 -35.26 -1.98 15.41
C ILE A 708 -33.95 -2.36 16.11
N PHE A 709 -33.53 -1.55 17.09
CA PHE A 709 -32.31 -1.66 17.92
C PHE A 709 -31.05 -0.88 17.50
N VAL A 710 -31.17 0.33 16.93
CA VAL A 710 -30.24 1.43 17.21
C VAL A 710 -31.04 2.74 17.21
N ALA A 711 -31.46 3.20 18.39
CA ALA A 711 -31.97 4.56 18.57
C ALA A 711 -30.77 5.51 18.74
N TYR A 712 -30.66 6.48 17.85
CA TYR A 712 -29.99 7.77 18.05
C TYR A 712 -30.91 8.85 17.53
#